data_AF-A0A9K3Q324-F1
#
_entry.id   AF-A0A9K3Q324-F1
#
_cell.length_a   1.000
_cell.length_b   1.000
_cell.length_c   1.000
_cell.angle_alpha   90.00
_cell.angle_beta   90.00
_cell.angle_gamma   90.00
#
_symmetry.space_group_name_H-M   'P 1'
#
loop_
_entity.id
_entity.type
_entity.pdbx_description
1 polymer ?
#
loop_
_entity_poly.entity_id
_entity_poly.type
_entity_poly.pdbx_seq_one_letter_code
_entity_poly.pdbx_strand_id
1 'polypeptide(L)'
;MRTISGQTLTAVALAMAVFGQCCVAQEVRRKRVSPLLAIEDLSSFFQADQDGFRLDNRNLGIGGYHNEGNQKTTKRDKSSKNDKSSKSNKTTKKRDVDSFSIEFMSMEFCMSMQPTVPAPSSTTPPATPAPVSETTPPPIVAPVPAPVPAPTPVPAPTTVPALIPAPVQPIPIPAPVQPAPVSTPTMAPDDCAGMTREEAFAGKLSSITESSVLTNPSTPQGAAFLWLVNTDPAAVDPCTYPTVEQRYALTTFYYSTNGDDWTNASGWLTETNECTWFGVTCASGLVSEINLEANRLSGILENEISVFESLELIMIGNNTVGGTIPAGLSSLSNLKVFDIEINTFSGPAIVDLSNLNKLESYRVSFNRFGGTISESITDVSTLRELWISDNLLEGSIPNSIGKLTNLETLYLYRNVLVGTIPTEIGLLNLKELQLFQNFLTGTLPEQIFQNTALTWLRLDRNQISGPLSERIGDLVSLGDFRIDENNFLGTLPASFINLSNLVVLRVNDNSFTGTIRNGFDQWSSLDFADFRNNEFSGSLPSTIFDIPTIRILYLSNNQLDGSIPSNYGNSPKLRDLFLSENRLTGTVPEIELGQLLELNEFLVDNNELVGTMPESICNLRIEGQGILEDLWADCGLTANPRLECDAPECCTACFPTSLRR
;
A
#
# COMPACT_ATOMS: atom_id res chain seq x y z
N MET A 1 -12.24 -21.34 -37.33
CA MET A 1 -12.89 -20.61 -36.22
C MET A 1 -12.18 -21.02 -34.94
N ARG A 2 -11.86 -20.07 -34.05
CA ARG A 2 -10.85 -20.27 -33.01
C ARG A 2 -11.35 -21.14 -31.86
N THR A 3 -10.55 -22.15 -31.51
CA THR A 3 -10.53 -22.76 -30.19
C THR A 3 -10.02 -21.76 -29.16
N ILE A 4 -10.70 -21.64 -28.02
CA ILE A 4 -10.20 -20.98 -26.82
C ILE A 4 -10.08 -22.06 -25.74
N SER A 5 -8.95 -22.09 -25.04
CA SER A 5 -8.56 -23.16 -24.12
C SER A 5 -9.26 -23.05 -22.76
N GLY A 6 -9.83 -24.17 -22.29
CA GLY A 6 -10.47 -24.28 -20.98
C GLY A 6 -9.49 -24.43 -19.81
N GLN A 7 -8.53 -23.50 -19.67
CA GLN A 7 -7.61 -23.45 -18.53
C GLN A 7 -7.82 -22.24 -17.60
N THR A 8 -8.49 -21.17 -18.05
CA THR A 8 -8.77 -19.98 -17.23
C THR A 8 -10.01 -20.10 -16.35
N LEU A 9 -11.04 -20.88 -16.71
CA LEU A 9 -12.21 -21.08 -15.84
C LEU A 9 -11.93 -22.01 -14.65
N THR A 10 -11.05 -22.99 -14.81
CA THR A 10 -10.76 -24.00 -13.78
C THR A 10 -10.02 -23.41 -12.58
N ALA A 11 -9.18 -22.39 -12.79
CA ALA A 11 -8.50 -21.67 -11.71
C ALA A 11 -9.47 -20.82 -10.87
N VAL A 12 -10.37 -20.07 -11.52
CA VAL A 12 -11.35 -19.20 -10.83
C VAL A 12 -12.39 -20.03 -10.06
N ALA A 13 -12.85 -21.15 -10.64
CA ALA A 13 -13.78 -22.05 -9.96
C ALA A 13 -13.13 -22.78 -8.76
N LEU A 14 -11.84 -23.16 -8.86
CA LEU A 14 -11.13 -23.79 -7.76
C LEU A 14 -10.85 -22.80 -6.62
N ALA A 15 -10.55 -21.53 -6.93
CA ALA A 15 -10.45 -20.48 -5.92
C ALA A 15 -11.77 -20.33 -5.16
N MET A 16 -12.90 -20.09 -5.85
CA MET A 16 -14.19 -19.87 -5.17
C MET A 16 -14.70 -21.09 -4.39
N ALA A 17 -14.40 -22.31 -4.83
CA ALA A 17 -14.75 -23.53 -4.10
C ALA A 17 -13.94 -23.74 -2.81
N VAL A 18 -12.69 -23.27 -2.77
CA VAL A 18 -11.83 -23.33 -1.57
C VAL A 18 -12.25 -22.27 -0.54
N PHE A 19 -12.57 -21.05 -0.98
CA PHE A 19 -13.12 -19.99 -0.11
C PHE A 19 -14.36 -20.46 0.67
N GLY A 20 -15.32 -21.10 -0.02
CA GLY A 20 -16.58 -21.55 0.62
C GLY A 20 -16.43 -22.64 1.69
N GLN A 21 -15.35 -23.43 1.67
CA GLN A 21 -15.13 -24.49 2.67
C GLN A 21 -14.34 -24.00 3.91
N CYS A 22 -13.56 -22.94 3.78
CA CYS A 22 -12.81 -22.36 4.91
C CYS A 22 -13.72 -21.69 5.94
N CYS A 23 -14.73 -20.91 5.51
CA CYS A 23 -15.68 -20.25 6.43
C CYS A 23 -16.35 -21.23 7.40
N VAL A 24 -16.72 -22.43 6.92
CA VAL A 24 -17.36 -23.47 7.75
C VAL A 24 -16.39 -24.06 8.78
N ALA A 25 -15.11 -24.21 8.43
CA ALA A 25 -14.10 -24.75 9.36
C ALA A 25 -13.71 -23.75 10.47
N GLN A 26 -13.74 -22.45 10.17
CA GLN A 26 -13.38 -21.39 11.11
C GLN A 26 -14.46 -21.18 12.17
N GLU A 27 -15.74 -21.22 11.80
CA GLU A 27 -16.86 -21.09 12.73
C GLU A 27 -16.93 -22.28 13.72
N VAL A 28 -16.62 -23.50 13.24
CA VAL A 28 -16.50 -24.71 14.08
C VAL A 28 -15.35 -24.59 15.09
N ARG A 29 -14.22 -23.95 14.73
CA ARG A 29 -13.11 -23.67 15.66
C ARG A 29 -13.44 -22.54 16.64
N ARG A 30 -14.09 -21.47 16.20
CA ARG A 30 -14.39 -20.29 17.04
C ARG A 30 -15.45 -20.57 18.12
N LYS A 31 -16.43 -21.46 17.86
CA LYS A 31 -17.55 -21.73 18.80
C LYS A 31 -17.54 -23.11 19.48
N ARG A 32 -16.73 -24.08 19.03
CA ARG A 32 -16.75 -25.50 19.48
C ARG A 32 -18.18 -26.09 19.53
N VAL A 33 -18.87 -26.12 18.40
CA VAL A 33 -20.19 -26.77 18.23
C VAL A 33 -20.13 -27.77 17.07
N SER A 34 -20.89 -28.87 17.15
CA SER A 34 -20.89 -29.94 16.15
C SER A 34 -21.55 -29.53 14.82
N PRO A 35 -21.19 -30.15 13.67
CA PRO A 35 -21.38 -29.53 12.34
C PRO A 35 -22.81 -29.46 11.78
N LEU A 36 -23.85 -29.85 12.53
CA LEU A 36 -25.20 -30.06 12.00
C LEU A 36 -26.23 -28.97 12.34
N LEU A 37 -25.83 -27.88 13.00
CA LEU A 37 -26.73 -26.79 13.44
C LEU A 37 -26.42 -25.41 12.82
N ALA A 38 -25.45 -25.31 11.90
CA ALA A 38 -24.94 -24.04 11.38
C ALA A 38 -25.52 -23.62 10.01
N ILE A 39 -26.59 -24.27 9.52
CA ILE A 39 -27.10 -24.06 8.14
C ILE A 39 -28.42 -23.25 8.08
N GLU A 40 -29.15 -23.10 9.19
CA GLU A 40 -30.45 -22.39 9.17
C GLU A 40 -30.38 -20.88 9.49
N ASP A 41 -29.25 -20.36 10.00
CA ASP A 41 -29.18 -19.00 10.57
C ASP A 41 -28.38 -17.97 9.72
N LEU A 42 -27.94 -18.34 8.51
CA LEU A 42 -27.20 -17.44 7.60
C LEU A 42 -28.10 -16.66 6.62
N SER A 43 -29.40 -16.93 6.61
CA SER A 43 -30.37 -16.25 5.72
C SER A 43 -30.97 -14.98 6.32
N SER A 44 -30.88 -14.81 7.64
CA SER A 44 -31.46 -13.68 8.40
C SER A 44 -30.55 -12.45 8.45
N PHE A 45 -29.22 -12.62 8.31
CA PHE A 45 -28.24 -11.56 8.52
C PHE A 45 -28.05 -10.62 7.30
N PHE A 46 -28.26 -11.13 6.07
CA PHE A 46 -28.04 -10.37 4.83
C PHE A 46 -29.15 -9.37 4.46
N GLN A 47 -30.21 -9.27 5.26
CA GLN A 47 -31.40 -8.47 4.94
C GLN A 47 -31.48 -7.13 5.70
N ALA A 48 -30.56 -6.85 6.64
CA ALA A 48 -30.63 -5.68 7.53
C ALA A 48 -29.79 -4.46 7.07
N ASP A 49 -28.89 -4.64 6.10
CA ASP A 49 -27.81 -3.68 5.80
C ASP A 49 -27.97 -2.93 4.46
N GLN A 50 -29.21 -2.77 3.98
CA GLN A 50 -29.52 -2.03 2.73
C GLN A 50 -30.42 -0.79 2.88
N ASP A 51 -31.04 -0.58 4.04
CA ASP A 51 -31.90 0.60 4.30
C ASP A 51 -31.29 1.48 5.40
N GLY A 52 -30.25 2.28 5.08
CA GLY A 52 -29.55 3.04 6.13
C GLY A 52 -28.75 4.29 5.78
N PHE A 53 -28.17 4.48 4.58
CA PHE A 53 -27.36 5.68 4.31
C PHE A 53 -27.59 6.32 2.94
N ARG A 54 -28.08 7.56 2.98
CA ARG A 54 -28.30 8.42 1.82
C ARG A 54 -27.82 9.84 2.16
N LEU A 55 -26.62 10.20 1.72
CA LEU A 55 -26.10 11.57 1.79
C LEU A 55 -25.45 11.96 0.46
N ASP A 56 -26.00 13.02 -0.14
CA ASP A 56 -25.38 13.73 -1.26
C ASP A 56 -24.05 14.36 -0.83
N ASN A 57 -23.06 14.39 -1.71
CA ASN A 57 -22.06 15.46 -1.69
C ASN A 57 -21.52 15.77 -3.09
N ARG A 58 -21.82 16.97 -3.57
CA ARG A 58 -21.07 17.65 -4.64
C ARG A 58 -19.96 18.48 -3.98
N ASN A 59 -18.92 18.79 -4.76
CA ASN A 59 -17.81 19.69 -4.42
C ASN A 59 -16.77 19.16 -3.41
N LEU A 60 -15.78 18.42 -3.92
CA LEU A 60 -14.39 18.57 -3.47
C LEU A 60 -13.50 18.75 -4.70
N GLY A 61 -13.04 19.98 -4.92
CA GLY A 61 -11.95 20.29 -5.85
C GLY A 61 -10.68 20.49 -5.02
N ILE A 62 -9.62 19.76 -5.34
CA ILE A 62 -8.34 19.81 -4.62
C ILE A 62 -7.29 20.38 -5.58
N GLY A 63 -6.62 21.45 -5.17
CA GLY A 63 -5.63 22.17 -5.97
C GLY A 63 -4.23 21.60 -5.82
N GLY A 64 -3.41 21.75 -6.87
CA GLY A 64 -2.05 21.21 -6.94
C GLY A 64 -1.02 21.93 -6.04
N TYR A 65 0.09 21.24 -5.81
CA TYR A 65 1.24 21.72 -5.04
C TYR A 65 2.27 22.43 -5.93
N HIS A 66 2.85 23.53 -5.43
CA HIS A 66 3.95 24.25 -6.07
C HIS A 66 5.25 24.10 -5.26
N ASN A 67 6.36 23.86 -5.95
CA ASN A 67 7.72 23.89 -5.40
C ASN A 67 8.13 25.32 -4.97
N GLU A 68 8.77 25.47 -3.81
CA GLU A 68 9.58 26.66 -3.49
C GLU A 68 11.08 26.36 -3.65
N GLY A 69 11.66 26.93 -4.71
CA GLY A 69 13.10 26.92 -4.96
C GLY A 69 13.87 27.96 -4.14
N ASN A 70 15.03 27.57 -3.65
CA ASN A 70 15.88 28.37 -2.76
C ASN A 70 16.74 29.40 -3.54
N GLN A 71 16.58 30.71 -3.31
CA GLN A 71 17.52 31.72 -3.80
C GLN A 71 17.91 32.78 -2.74
N LYS A 72 19.23 32.85 -2.48
CA LYS A 72 19.88 33.96 -1.76
C LYS A 72 20.18 35.13 -2.71
N THR A 73 19.79 36.36 -2.35
CA THR A 73 20.52 37.58 -2.74
C THR A 73 20.55 38.59 -1.59
N THR A 74 21.38 39.64 -1.72
CA THR A 74 21.83 40.49 -0.59
C THR A 74 21.66 41.99 -0.87
N LYS A 75 21.35 42.79 0.18
CA LYS A 75 21.91 44.11 0.56
C LYS A 75 20.92 45.18 1.09
N ARG A 76 21.23 45.63 2.33
CA ARG A 76 21.29 47.01 2.87
C ARG A 76 20.13 48.02 2.73
N ASP A 77 19.71 48.46 3.92
CA ASP A 77 19.57 49.86 4.40
C ASP A 77 18.68 50.87 3.65
N LYS A 78 17.55 51.25 4.28
CA LYS A 78 17.42 52.59 4.91
C LYS A 78 16.19 52.74 5.81
N SER A 79 16.33 53.56 6.84
CA SER A 79 15.31 53.92 7.84
C SER A 79 14.47 55.15 7.43
N SER A 80 13.17 55.17 7.77
CA SER A 80 12.47 56.39 8.20
C SER A 80 11.17 56.08 8.96
N LYS A 81 10.85 56.90 9.97
CA LYS A 81 9.57 56.94 10.70
C LYS A 81 8.50 57.67 9.82
N ASN A 82 7.17 57.59 10.00
CA ASN A 82 6.40 57.85 11.22
C ASN A 82 4.87 57.55 11.05
N ASP A 83 4.28 56.91 12.06
CA ASP A 83 2.99 57.19 12.74
C ASP A 83 1.56 57.15 12.07
N LYS A 84 0.65 56.43 12.77
CA LYS A 84 -0.86 56.49 12.82
C LYS A 84 -1.67 56.08 11.56
N SER A 85 -2.66 55.17 11.61
CA SER A 85 -3.60 54.82 12.70
C SER A 85 -4.44 53.54 12.44
N SER A 86 -4.86 52.85 13.52
CA SER A 86 -6.04 51.95 13.67
C SER A 86 -6.34 50.85 12.63
N LYS A 87 -6.18 49.57 13.03
CA LYS A 87 -7.26 48.56 13.24
C LYS A 87 -6.71 47.11 13.31
N SER A 88 -7.08 46.39 14.37
CA SER A 88 -7.40 44.94 14.40
C SER A 88 -6.62 43.97 13.48
N ASN A 89 -5.50 43.41 13.96
CA ASN A 89 -5.11 42.02 13.66
C ASN A 89 -5.75 41.12 14.75
N LYS A 90 -6.47 40.01 14.50
CA LYS A 90 -6.26 38.88 13.57
C LYS A 90 -4.91 38.18 13.73
N THR A 91 -4.84 37.31 14.75
CA THR A 91 -3.93 36.16 14.80
C THR A 91 -4.69 34.89 14.43
N THR A 92 -4.86 34.63 13.14
CA THR A 92 -5.18 33.29 12.65
C THR A 92 -3.94 32.42 12.78
N LYS A 93 -3.92 31.51 13.75
CA LYS A 93 -3.00 30.36 13.71
C LYS A 93 -3.26 29.60 12.41
N LYS A 94 -2.21 29.33 11.63
CA LYS A 94 -2.25 28.19 10.70
C LYS A 94 -2.63 26.96 11.51
N ARG A 95 -3.67 26.25 11.09
CA ARG A 95 -3.80 24.82 11.35
C ARG A 95 -3.19 24.16 10.13
N ASP A 96 -2.14 23.40 10.35
CA ASP A 96 -1.71 22.43 9.36
C ASP A 96 -2.80 21.34 9.30
N VAL A 97 -3.17 20.93 8.10
CA VAL A 97 -4.20 19.92 7.87
C VAL A 97 -3.49 18.68 7.35
N ASP A 98 -3.02 17.87 8.28
CA ASP A 98 -2.43 16.58 7.94
C ASP A 98 -3.53 15.63 7.44
N SER A 99 -3.26 15.03 6.29
CA SER A 99 -4.16 14.09 5.61
C SER A 99 -4.13 12.73 6.31
N PHE A 100 -4.90 12.58 7.40
CA PHE A 100 -5.13 11.30 8.05
C PHE A 100 -6.00 10.37 7.18
N SER A 101 -5.36 9.46 6.46
CA SER A 101 -6.03 8.33 5.82
C SER A 101 -6.43 7.31 6.89
N ILE A 102 -7.73 7.22 7.18
CA ILE A 102 -8.31 6.15 8.01
C ILE A 102 -8.49 4.91 7.11
N GLU A 103 -7.53 3.98 7.16
CA GLU A 103 -7.69 2.66 6.53
C GLU A 103 -8.58 1.76 7.41
N PHE A 104 -9.63 1.21 6.81
CA PHE A 104 -10.54 0.25 7.44
C PHE A 104 -9.86 -1.12 7.64
N MET A 105 -10.26 -1.84 8.69
CA MET A 105 -9.81 -3.21 8.95
C MET A 105 -10.24 -4.18 7.84
N SER A 106 -9.28 -4.92 7.29
CA SER A 106 -9.51 -6.11 6.46
C SER A 106 -8.82 -7.32 7.08
N MET A 107 -9.59 -8.31 7.52
CA MET A 107 -9.08 -9.61 7.96
C MET A 107 -8.77 -10.51 6.75
N GLU A 108 -7.57 -11.11 6.69
CA GLU A 108 -7.35 -12.57 6.57
C GLU A 108 -5.86 -12.93 6.47
N PHE A 109 -5.50 -14.14 6.92
CA PHE A 109 -4.11 -14.56 7.23
C PHE A 109 -3.64 -15.78 6.41
N CYS A 110 -2.31 -15.92 6.29
CA CYS A 110 -1.64 -16.98 5.53
C CYS A 110 -1.83 -18.42 6.07
N MET A 111 -1.64 -19.41 5.19
CA MET A 111 -1.20 -20.77 5.57
C MET A 111 -0.11 -21.31 4.62
N SER A 112 0.81 -22.10 5.18
CA SER A 112 2.07 -22.52 4.54
C SER A 112 1.98 -23.81 3.73
N MET A 113 2.91 -23.98 2.78
CA MET A 113 3.25 -25.29 2.21
C MET A 113 4.75 -25.57 2.33
N GLN A 114 5.11 -26.76 2.82
CA GLN A 114 6.49 -27.27 2.79
C GLN A 114 6.75 -28.03 1.47
N PRO A 115 7.92 -27.86 0.82
CA PRO A 115 8.30 -28.66 -0.33
C PRO A 115 8.95 -29.98 0.08
N THR A 116 8.44 -31.10 -0.45
CA THR A 116 9.04 -32.44 -0.31
C THR A 116 10.15 -32.67 -1.35
N VAL A 117 11.31 -33.19 -0.93
CA VAL A 117 12.40 -33.62 -1.81
C VAL A 117 12.57 -35.16 -1.74
N PRO A 118 12.74 -35.88 -2.86
CA PRO A 118 12.86 -37.33 -2.87
C PRO A 118 14.28 -37.84 -2.54
N ALA A 119 14.38 -39.03 -1.97
CA ALA A 119 15.65 -39.68 -1.59
C ALA A 119 16.12 -40.75 -2.59
N PRO A 120 17.44 -40.96 -2.76
CA PRO A 120 18.03 -42.14 -3.40
C PRO A 120 18.53 -43.19 -2.37
N SER A 121 18.88 -44.38 -2.87
CA SER A 121 18.94 -45.64 -2.10
C SER A 121 20.32 -46.13 -1.64
N SER A 122 20.37 -46.63 -0.39
CA SER A 122 21.12 -47.81 0.12
C SER A 122 22.63 -48.02 -0.14
N THR A 123 23.41 -48.16 0.94
CA THR A 123 24.35 -49.29 1.19
C THR A 123 24.72 -49.38 2.69
N THR A 124 25.17 -50.54 3.17
CA THR A 124 25.34 -50.94 4.61
C THR A 124 26.40 -52.06 4.75
N PRO A 125 26.79 -52.56 5.95
CA PRO A 125 26.81 -52.02 7.34
C PRO A 125 28.32 -51.89 7.77
N PRO A 126 28.92 -52.38 8.90
CA PRO A 126 28.52 -52.76 10.28
C PRO A 126 29.22 -51.87 11.36
N ALA A 127 29.35 -52.17 12.67
CA ALA A 127 29.00 -53.30 13.54
C ALA A 127 28.61 -52.86 14.98
N THR A 128 27.93 -53.75 15.72
CA THR A 128 27.46 -53.66 17.13
C THR A 128 28.56 -54.01 18.16
N PRO A 129 28.42 -53.83 19.52
CA PRO A 129 27.36 -54.45 20.36
C PRO A 129 26.77 -53.63 21.54
N ALA A 130 25.72 -54.19 22.15
CA ALA A 130 24.94 -53.75 23.33
C ALA A 130 25.38 -54.55 24.60
N PRO A 131 24.61 -54.78 25.71
CA PRO A 131 23.26 -54.31 26.14
C PRO A 131 23.09 -53.94 27.64
N VAL A 132 21.88 -53.53 28.09
CA VAL A 132 21.14 -54.00 29.32
C VAL A 132 19.62 -53.82 29.11
N SER A 133 18.78 -54.67 29.72
CA SER A 133 17.31 -54.80 29.58
C SER A 133 16.46 -53.98 30.58
N GLU A 134 15.15 -53.79 30.30
CA GLU A 134 14.00 -54.42 31.00
C GLU A 134 12.64 -53.91 30.44
N THR A 135 11.82 -54.79 29.84
CA THR A 135 10.53 -55.39 30.30
C THR A 135 9.25 -54.71 29.73
N THR A 136 8.23 -55.53 29.42
CA THR A 136 7.02 -55.15 28.64
C THR A 136 5.72 -55.73 29.23
N PRO A 137 4.59 -55.02 29.08
CA PRO A 137 3.23 -55.58 29.13
C PRO A 137 2.57 -55.71 27.73
N PRO A 138 1.41 -56.41 27.59
CA PRO A 138 0.95 -56.99 26.31
C PRO A 138 0.10 -56.04 25.41
N PRO A 139 -0.08 -56.38 24.12
CA PRO A 139 -0.73 -55.51 23.13
C PRO A 139 -2.27 -55.56 23.15
N ILE A 140 -2.90 -54.42 22.87
CA ILE A 140 -4.34 -54.29 22.62
C ILE A 140 -4.60 -54.42 21.11
N VAL A 141 -5.70 -55.10 20.76
CA VAL A 141 -6.09 -55.44 19.39
C VAL A 141 -6.64 -54.22 18.64
N ALA A 142 -6.14 -53.97 17.43
CA ALA A 142 -6.70 -52.97 16.51
C ALA A 142 -7.88 -53.55 15.70
N PRO A 143 -8.99 -52.82 15.51
CA PRO A 143 -10.11 -53.27 14.68
C PRO A 143 -9.83 -53.09 13.17
N VAL A 144 -10.38 -54.01 12.38
CA VAL A 144 -10.31 -54.01 10.90
C VAL A 144 -11.30 -52.98 10.32
N PRO A 145 -10.92 -52.16 9.32
CA PRO A 145 -11.87 -51.28 8.63
C PRO A 145 -12.84 -52.05 7.73
N ALA A 146 -14.11 -51.66 7.75
CA ALA A 146 -15.16 -52.21 6.90
C ALA A 146 -15.04 -51.73 5.43
N PRO A 147 -15.58 -52.47 4.44
CA PRO A 147 -15.48 -52.10 3.03
C PRO A 147 -16.37 -50.90 2.68
N VAL A 148 -15.86 -50.05 1.78
CA VAL A 148 -16.54 -48.87 1.23
C VAL A 148 -17.66 -49.28 0.25
N PRO A 149 -18.88 -48.73 0.35
CA PRO A 149 -19.93 -48.95 -0.65
C PRO A 149 -19.67 -48.15 -1.94
N ALA A 150 -20.04 -48.72 -3.07
CA ALA A 150 -19.93 -48.07 -4.39
C ALA A 150 -20.88 -46.86 -4.53
N PRO A 151 -20.52 -45.83 -5.32
CA PRO A 151 -21.37 -44.66 -5.51
C PRO A 151 -22.63 -44.97 -6.31
N THR A 152 -23.76 -44.46 -5.85
CA THR A 152 -25.05 -44.46 -6.57
C THR A 152 -25.08 -43.34 -7.64
N PRO A 153 -25.85 -43.52 -8.73
CA PRO A 153 -25.91 -42.52 -9.80
C PRO A 153 -26.75 -41.28 -9.39
N VAL A 154 -26.19 -40.10 -9.64
CA VAL A 154 -26.86 -38.80 -9.43
C VAL A 154 -27.89 -38.58 -10.55
N PRO A 155 -29.12 -38.09 -10.24
CA PRO A 155 -30.12 -37.80 -11.27
C PRO A 155 -29.77 -36.54 -12.08
N ALA A 156 -30.20 -36.50 -13.34
CA ALA A 156 -29.99 -35.36 -14.23
C ALA A 156 -30.76 -34.11 -13.74
N PRO A 157 -30.18 -32.89 -13.87
CA PRO A 157 -30.86 -31.67 -13.46
C PRO A 157 -32.04 -31.34 -14.38
N THR A 158 -33.19 -31.05 -13.76
CA THR A 158 -34.38 -30.55 -14.43
C THR A 158 -34.20 -29.13 -14.93
N THR A 159 -34.72 -28.85 -16.13
CA THR A 159 -34.64 -27.54 -16.78
C THR A 159 -35.60 -26.53 -16.15
N VAL A 160 -35.06 -25.40 -15.67
CA VAL A 160 -35.83 -24.20 -15.31
C VAL A 160 -35.76 -23.22 -16.48
N PRO A 161 -36.86 -22.52 -16.86
CA PRO A 161 -36.86 -21.65 -18.04
C PRO A 161 -36.01 -20.39 -17.85
N ALA A 162 -35.21 -20.04 -18.86
CA ALA A 162 -34.51 -18.76 -18.89
C ALA A 162 -35.52 -17.61 -19.03
N LEU A 163 -35.44 -16.62 -18.15
CA LEU A 163 -36.12 -15.33 -18.33
C LEU A 163 -35.43 -14.58 -19.47
N ILE A 164 -36.16 -14.39 -20.56
CA ILE A 164 -35.70 -13.66 -21.76
C ILE A 164 -35.67 -12.16 -21.45
N PRO A 165 -34.53 -11.46 -21.55
CA PRO A 165 -34.51 -10.00 -21.59
C PRO A 165 -35.18 -9.52 -22.87
N ALA A 166 -36.02 -8.48 -22.78
CA ALA A 166 -36.69 -7.91 -23.95
C ALA A 166 -35.69 -7.45 -25.02
N PRO A 167 -36.04 -7.51 -26.32
CA PRO A 167 -35.13 -7.13 -27.39
C PRO A 167 -34.74 -5.66 -27.30
N VAL A 168 -33.45 -5.40 -27.12
CA VAL A 168 -32.86 -4.07 -27.21
C VAL A 168 -33.07 -3.55 -28.63
N GLN A 169 -33.75 -2.40 -28.75
CA GLN A 169 -33.91 -1.69 -30.02
C GLN A 169 -32.51 -1.36 -30.59
N PRO A 170 -32.24 -1.56 -31.89
CA PRO A 170 -30.96 -1.18 -32.46
C PRO A 170 -30.74 0.33 -32.32
N ILE A 171 -29.65 0.71 -31.65
CA ILE A 171 -29.18 2.10 -31.60
C ILE A 171 -28.95 2.56 -33.04
N PRO A 172 -29.41 3.77 -33.44
CA PRO A 172 -29.16 4.28 -34.78
C PRO A 172 -27.66 4.33 -35.06
N ILE A 173 -27.24 3.66 -36.14
CA ILE A 173 -25.87 3.77 -36.66
C ILE A 173 -25.64 5.26 -36.97
N PRO A 174 -24.61 5.92 -36.41
CA PRO A 174 -24.25 7.27 -36.82
C PRO A 174 -24.02 7.28 -38.33
N ALA A 175 -24.61 8.25 -39.03
CA ALA A 175 -24.37 8.39 -40.46
C ALA A 175 -22.86 8.48 -40.74
N PRO A 176 -22.35 7.96 -41.87
CA PRO A 176 -20.94 8.07 -42.18
C PRO A 176 -20.50 9.52 -42.07
N VAL A 177 -19.53 9.79 -41.20
CA VAL A 177 -18.88 11.10 -41.13
C VAL A 177 -18.39 11.39 -42.54
N GLN A 178 -18.87 12.48 -43.15
CA GLN A 178 -18.38 12.84 -44.48
C GLN A 178 -16.87 13.02 -44.39
N PRO A 179 -16.08 12.51 -45.36
CA PRO A 179 -14.66 12.79 -45.37
C PRO A 179 -14.48 14.30 -45.33
N ALA A 180 -13.63 14.77 -44.41
CA ALA A 180 -13.26 16.17 -44.33
C ALA A 180 -12.84 16.65 -45.74
N PRO A 181 -13.13 17.92 -46.10
CA PRO A 181 -12.75 18.42 -47.42
C PRO A 181 -11.26 18.22 -47.62
N VAL A 182 -10.89 17.52 -48.69
CA VAL A 182 -9.49 17.22 -49.02
C VAL A 182 -8.74 18.54 -49.12
N SER A 183 -7.92 18.83 -48.10
CA SER A 183 -6.95 19.90 -48.14
C SER A 183 -6.03 19.64 -49.32
N THR A 184 -5.84 20.66 -50.16
CA THR A 184 -4.80 20.60 -51.20
C THR A 184 -3.46 20.30 -50.53
N PRO A 185 -2.62 19.39 -51.08
CA PRO A 185 -1.35 19.04 -50.47
C PRO A 185 -0.54 20.28 -50.13
N THR A 186 -0.10 20.37 -48.88
CA THR A 186 0.84 21.38 -48.39
C THR A 186 2.03 21.43 -49.34
N MET A 187 2.46 22.64 -49.72
CA MET A 187 3.45 22.85 -50.79
C MET A 187 4.67 21.92 -50.65
N ALA A 188 5.19 21.47 -51.80
CA ALA A 188 6.44 20.73 -51.84
C ALA A 188 7.53 21.58 -51.16
N PRO A 189 8.43 20.99 -50.34
CA PRO A 189 9.39 21.79 -49.59
C PRO A 189 10.41 22.42 -50.54
N ASP A 190 10.48 23.75 -50.56
CA ASP A 190 11.35 24.49 -51.49
C ASP A 190 12.85 24.15 -51.32
N ASP A 191 13.26 23.78 -50.09
CA ASP A 191 14.65 23.46 -49.74
C ASP A 191 15.01 21.95 -49.73
N CYS A 192 14.04 21.03 -49.88
CA CYS A 192 14.32 19.56 -49.85
C CYS A 192 14.83 18.99 -51.19
N ALA A 193 15.59 19.76 -51.97
CA ALA A 193 16.23 19.32 -53.23
C ALA A 193 15.28 18.63 -54.25
N GLY A 194 13.99 18.98 -54.26
CA GLY A 194 13.00 18.45 -55.18
C GLY A 194 12.30 17.14 -54.73
N MET A 195 12.51 16.69 -53.49
CA MET A 195 11.68 15.63 -52.88
C MET A 195 10.24 16.10 -52.67
N THR A 196 9.29 15.16 -52.69
CA THR A 196 7.95 15.43 -52.15
C THR A 196 7.99 15.62 -50.64
N ARG A 197 6.97 16.28 -50.08
CA ARG A 197 6.82 16.47 -48.62
C ARG A 197 6.83 15.13 -47.88
N GLU A 198 6.14 14.12 -48.41
CA GLU A 198 6.08 12.77 -47.85
C GLU A 198 7.45 12.08 -47.84
N GLU A 199 8.18 12.09 -48.96
CA GLU A 199 9.54 11.53 -49.04
C GLU A 199 10.51 12.22 -48.08
N ALA A 200 10.39 13.54 -47.90
CA ALA A 200 11.24 14.31 -47.00
C ALA A 200 11.00 13.98 -45.51
N PHE A 201 9.74 13.83 -45.08
CA PHE A 201 9.44 13.34 -43.73
C PHE A 201 9.86 11.87 -43.55
N ALA A 202 9.55 11.00 -44.52
CA ALA A 202 9.89 9.59 -44.45
C ALA A 202 11.40 9.37 -44.36
N GLY A 203 12.19 10.18 -45.10
CA GLY A 203 13.64 10.20 -45.01
C GLY A 203 14.13 10.58 -43.61
N LYS A 204 13.60 11.67 -43.02
CA LYS A 204 13.94 12.11 -41.65
C LYS A 204 13.60 11.07 -40.59
N LEU A 205 12.39 10.52 -40.63
CA LEU A 205 11.86 9.65 -39.57
C LEU A 205 12.30 8.18 -39.68
N SER A 206 12.96 7.79 -40.78
CA SER A 206 13.44 6.42 -41.03
C SER A 206 14.47 5.88 -40.04
N SER A 207 15.12 6.77 -39.27
CA SER A 207 16.02 6.43 -38.16
C SER A 207 15.29 6.05 -36.86
N ILE A 208 14.03 6.47 -36.72
CA ILE A 208 13.22 6.36 -35.50
C ILE A 208 12.20 5.22 -35.64
N THR A 209 11.50 5.18 -36.77
CA THR A 209 10.40 4.24 -37.02
C THR A 209 10.60 3.57 -38.39
N GLU A 210 10.38 2.26 -38.47
CA GLU A 210 10.48 1.53 -39.75
C GLU A 210 9.46 2.04 -40.79
N SER A 211 9.86 2.11 -42.06
CA SER A 211 9.02 2.64 -43.14
C SER A 211 7.70 1.87 -43.34
N SER A 212 7.68 0.58 -42.99
CA SER A 212 6.50 -0.29 -42.96
C SER A 212 5.45 0.11 -41.91
N VAL A 213 5.91 0.73 -40.81
CA VAL A 213 5.09 1.22 -39.69
C VAL A 213 4.69 2.67 -39.94
N LEU A 214 5.61 3.53 -40.40
CA LEU A 214 5.33 4.93 -40.78
C LEU A 214 4.22 5.06 -41.84
N THR A 215 4.13 4.13 -42.79
CA THR A 215 3.14 4.18 -43.87
C THR A 215 1.83 3.47 -43.54
N ASN A 216 1.65 2.95 -42.32
CA ASN A 216 0.45 2.24 -41.91
C ASN A 216 -0.49 3.14 -41.07
N PRO A 217 -1.59 3.69 -41.64
CA PRO A 217 -2.51 4.58 -40.90
C PRO A 217 -3.20 3.93 -39.68
N SER A 218 -3.09 2.62 -39.49
CA SER A 218 -3.68 1.90 -38.35
C SER A 218 -2.76 1.85 -37.12
N THR A 219 -1.52 2.36 -37.22
CA THR A 219 -0.59 2.48 -36.09
C THR A 219 -0.54 3.92 -35.58
N PRO A 220 -0.23 4.17 -34.29
CA PRO A 220 -0.02 5.52 -33.78
C PRO A 220 1.03 6.30 -34.57
N GLN A 221 2.12 5.62 -34.94
CA GLN A 221 3.20 6.15 -35.76
C GLN A 221 2.73 6.58 -37.16
N GLY A 222 1.94 5.75 -37.85
CA GLY A 222 1.46 6.09 -39.18
C GLY A 222 0.36 7.14 -39.17
N ALA A 223 -0.46 7.21 -38.12
CA ALA A 223 -1.39 8.31 -37.88
C ALA A 223 -0.63 9.64 -37.65
N ALA A 224 0.40 9.63 -36.81
CA ALA A 224 1.29 10.77 -36.57
C ALA A 224 2.01 11.25 -37.84
N PHE A 225 2.56 10.31 -38.63
CA PHE A 225 3.21 10.58 -39.91
C PHE A 225 2.24 11.23 -40.91
N LEU A 226 1.06 10.64 -41.12
CA LEU A 226 0.07 11.18 -42.05
C LEU A 226 -0.51 12.52 -41.58
N TRP A 227 -0.61 12.75 -40.27
CA TRP A 227 -0.95 14.06 -39.73
C TRP A 227 0.11 15.10 -40.07
N LEU A 228 1.40 14.84 -39.82
CA LEU A 228 2.50 15.75 -40.18
C LEU A 228 2.56 16.08 -41.68
N VAL A 229 2.37 15.08 -42.53
CA VAL A 229 2.43 15.24 -43.99
C VAL A 229 1.23 16.06 -44.50
N ASN A 230 0.01 15.75 -44.07
CA ASN A 230 -1.23 16.22 -44.73
C ASN A 230 -2.07 17.24 -43.94
N THR A 231 -1.92 17.28 -42.61
CA THR A 231 -2.92 17.88 -41.70
C THR A 231 -2.33 18.88 -40.70
N ASP A 232 -1.03 18.81 -40.38
CA ASP A 232 -0.38 19.70 -39.41
C ASP A 232 -0.64 21.19 -39.74
N PRO A 233 -1.42 21.91 -38.91
CA PRO A 233 -1.78 23.29 -39.19
C PRO A 233 -0.60 24.26 -39.13
N ALA A 234 0.51 23.88 -38.48
CA ALA A 234 1.75 24.64 -38.51
C ALA A 234 2.47 24.54 -39.87
N ALA A 235 2.07 23.58 -40.72
CA ALA A 235 2.65 23.29 -42.02
C ALA A 235 4.19 23.12 -42.00
N VAL A 236 4.74 22.57 -40.91
CA VAL A 236 6.20 22.54 -40.67
C VAL A 236 6.94 21.92 -41.85
N ASP A 237 8.03 22.54 -42.27
CA ASP A 237 8.86 22.04 -43.36
C ASP A 237 9.87 21.00 -42.81
N PRO A 238 9.85 19.75 -43.32
CA PRO A 238 10.74 18.69 -42.85
C PRO A 238 12.23 18.99 -43.06
N CYS A 239 12.62 19.94 -43.93
CA CYS A 239 14.02 20.31 -44.16
C CYS A 239 14.52 21.48 -43.30
N THR A 240 13.65 22.42 -42.92
CA THR A 240 14.05 23.64 -42.19
C THR A 240 13.57 23.71 -40.74
N TYR A 241 12.52 22.96 -40.36
CA TYR A 241 12.06 22.91 -38.97
C TYR A 241 13.00 22.01 -38.14
N PRO A 242 13.65 22.53 -37.07
CA PRO A 242 14.74 21.82 -36.40
C PRO A 242 14.26 20.66 -35.51
N THR A 243 13.01 20.65 -35.09
CA THR A 243 12.44 19.71 -34.10
C THR A 243 11.35 18.80 -34.69
N VAL A 244 11.45 18.47 -35.98
CA VAL A 244 10.49 17.59 -36.69
C VAL A 244 10.31 16.24 -35.99
N GLU A 245 11.42 15.62 -35.59
CA GLU A 245 11.43 14.31 -34.93
C GLU A 245 10.72 14.36 -33.56
N GLN A 246 10.92 15.45 -32.81
CA GLN A 246 10.26 15.71 -31.53
C GLN A 246 8.75 15.96 -31.70
N ARG A 247 8.35 16.76 -32.70
CA ARG A 247 6.93 17.00 -33.01
C ARG A 247 6.26 15.69 -33.44
N TYR A 248 6.94 14.87 -34.25
CA TYR A 248 6.51 13.50 -34.59
C TYR A 248 6.35 12.62 -33.35
N ALA A 249 7.36 12.50 -32.49
CA ALA A 249 7.32 11.67 -31.30
C ALA A 249 6.19 12.06 -30.33
N LEU A 250 5.93 13.36 -30.16
CA LEU A 250 4.77 13.84 -29.41
C LEU A 250 3.45 13.46 -30.12
N THR A 251 3.33 13.63 -31.43
CA THR A 251 2.10 13.19 -32.13
C THR A 251 1.89 11.67 -32.09
N THR A 252 2.95 10.86 -32.10
CA THR A 252 2.86 9.42 -31.87
C THR A 252 2.37 9.12 -30.45
N PHE A 253 2.92 9.81 -29.44
CA PHE A 253 2.46 9.72 -28.04
C PHE A 253 0.96 10.06 -27.91
N TYR A 254 0.50 11.12 -28.58
CA TYR A 254 -0.91 11.51 -28.60
C TYR A 254 -1.79 10.38 -29.14
N TYR A 255 -1.46 9.83 -30.32
CA TYR A 255 -2.24 8.73 -30.90
C TYR A 255 -2.11 7.41 -30.12
N SER A 256 -0.95 7.12 -29.51
CA SER A 256 -0.72 5.85 -28.79
C SER A 256 -1.37 5.82 -27.40
N THR A 257 -1.64 6.99 -26.82
CA THR A 257 -2.31 7.14 -25.52
C THR A 257 -3.71 7.76 -25.61
N ASN A 258 -4.34 7.67 -26.78
CA ASN A 258 -5.74 8.04 -27.06
C ASN A 258 -6.07 9.53 -26.79
N GLY A 259 -5.28 10.42 -27.40
CA GLY A 259 -5.32 11.88 -27.22
C GLY A 259 -6.68 12.54 -27.35
N ASP A 260 -7.55 12.02 -28.23
CA ASP A 260 -8.89 12.59 -28.46
C ASP A 260 -9.83 12.45 -27.25
N ASP A 261 -9.55 11.51 -26.33
CA ASP A 261 -10.33 11.26 -25.09
C ASP A 261 -9.64 11.83 -23.82
N TRP A 262 -8.50 12.51 -23.94
CA TRP A 262 -7.83 13.15 -22.79
C TRP A 262 -8.71 14.23 -22.15
N THR A 263 -8.51 14.47 -20.86
CA THR A 263 -9.21 15.53 -20.12
C THR A 263 -8.77 16.92 -20.59
N ASN A 264 -7.49 17.06 -20.94
CA ASN A 264 -6.92 18.27 -21.49
C ASN A 264 -5.86 17.93 -22.56
N ALA A 265 -6.18 18.26 -23.80
CA ALA A 265 -5.30 18.19 -24.97
C ALA A 265 -5.01 19.58 -25.55
N SER A 266 -5.08 20.64 -24.75
CA SER A 266 -4.95 22.03 -25.25
C SER A 266 -3.63 22.25 -26.00
N GLY A 267 -3.72 22.76 -27.23
CA GLY A 267 -2.57 23.03 -28.11
C GLY A 267 -2.08 21.81 -28.90
N TRP A 268 -2.36 20.58 -28.46
CA TRP A 268 -1.95 19.38 -29.19
C TRP A 268 -2.58 19.33 -30.58
N LEU A 269 -1.78 18.91 -31.56
CA LEU A 269 -2.18 18.85 -32.98
C LEU A 269 -2.65 20.20 -33.59
N THR A 270 -2.21 21.34 -33.03
CA THR A 270 -2.50 22.69 -33.56
C THR A 270 -1.29 23.35 -34.23
N GLU A 271 -1.49 24.53 -34.82
CA GLU A 271 -0.46 25.37 -35.42
C GLU A 271 0.61 25.88 -34.43
N THR A 272 0.40 25.72 -33.12
CA THR A 272 1.39 26.19 -32.14
C THR A 272 2.62 25.28 -32.10
N ASN A 273 3.75 25.87 -31.74
CA ASN A 273 4.97 25.13 -31.48
C ASN A 273 4.75 24.14 -30.32
N GLU A 274 5.30 22.93 -30.44
CA GLU A 274 5.06 21.82 -29.52
C GLU A 274 5.49 22.11 -28.07
N CYS A 275 6.42 23.04 -27.84
CA CYS A 275 6.79 23.53 -26.51
C CYS A 275 5.72 24.41 -25.82
N THR A 276 4.55 24.57 -26.44
CA THR A 276 3.38 25.25 -25.86
C THR A 276 2.18 24.32 -25.71
N TRP A 277 2.32 23.03 -26.05
CA TRP A 277 1.28 22.03 -25.87
C TRP A 277 1.10 21.73 -24.38
N PHE A 278 -0.14 21.48 -23.95
CA PHE A 278 -0.44 21.23 -22.55
C PHE A 278 0.40 20.06 -22.02
N GLY A 279 1.06 20.26 -20.88
CA GLY A 279 1.92 19.27 -20.26
C GLY A 279 3.34 19.17 -20.84
N VAL A 280 3.71 19.95 -21.86
CA VAL A 280 5.05 19.93 -22.46
C VAL A 280 5.85 21.16 -22.05
N THR A 281 7.03 20.97 -21.46
CA THR A 281 8.03 22.02 -21.23
C THR A 281 9.25 21.78 -22.11
N CYS A 282 9.84 22.84 -22.66
CA CYS A 282 11.11 22.77 -23.39
C CYS A 282 12.21 23.65 -22.79
N ALA A 283 13.44 23.13 -22.82
CA ALA A 283 14.66 23.86 -22.59
C ALA A 283 15.38 24.11 -23.93
N SER A 284 15.66 25.37 -24.27
CA SER A 284 16.30 25.76 -25.54
C SER A 284 15.62 25.24 -26.82
N GLY A 285 14.31 24.98 -26.76
CA GLY A 285 13.50 24.44 -27.87
C GLY A 285 13.39 22.91 -27.93
N LEU A 286 14.12 22.19 -27.08
CA LEU A 286 14.03 20.73 -26.94
C LEU A 286 13.18 20.37 -25.72
N VAL A 287 12.32 19.37 -25.85
CA VAL A 287 11.45 18.88 -24.77
C VAL A 287 12.31 18.42 -23.60
N SER A 288 12.07 19.03 -22.45
CA SER A 288 12.75 18.76 -21.18
C SER A 288 11.81 18.14 -20.14
N GLU A 289 10.49 18.36 -20.26
CA GLU A 289 9.50 17.80 -19.34
C GLU A 289 8.22 17.40 -20.09
N ILE A 290 7.64 16.26 -19.72
CA ILE A 290 6.29 15.85 -20.10
C ILE A 290 5.52 15.53 -18.80
N ASN A 291 4.50 16.33 -18.48
CA ASN A 291 3.60 16.11 -17.35
C ASN A 291 2.14 16.06 -17.83
N LEU A 292 1.57 14.86 -17.82
CA LEU A 292 0.19 14.56 -18.20
C LEU A 292 -0.49 13.68 -17.11
N GLU A 293 -0.13 13.93 -15.84
CA GLU A 293 -0.74 13.26 -14.69
C GLU A 293 -2.26 13.49 -14.63
N ALA A 294 -3.03 12.48 -14.21
CA ALA A 294 -4.48 12.57 -13.99
C ALA A 294 -5.30 13.03 -15.21
N ASN A 295 -4.82 12.76 -16.43
CA ASN A 295 -5.36 13.34 -17.67
C ASN A 295 -6.19 12.37 -18.54
N ARG A 296 -6.47 11.14 -18.06
CA ARG A 296 -7.19 10.05 -18.77
C ARG A 296 -6.46 9.47 -20.00
N LEU A 297 -5.13 9.44 -19.98
CA LEU A 297 -4.36 8.72 -21.00
C LEU A 297 -4.73 7.23 -20.96
N SER A 298 -4.86 6.59 -22.13
CA SER A 298 -5.20 5.17 -22.26
C SER A 298 -4.57 4.59 -23.52
N GLY A 299 -3.99 3.38 -23.47
CA GLY A 299 -3.24 2.82 -24.60
C GLY A 299 -1.85 2.38 -24.17
N ILE A 300 -0.81 2.73 -24.90
CA ILE A 300 0.59 2.34 -24.60
C ILE A 300 1.59 3.48 -24.79
N LEU A 301 2.72 3.38 -24.09
CA LEU A 301 3.88 4.25 -24.27
C LEU A 301 4.82 3.63 -25.32
N GLU A 302 4.97 4.29 -26.47
CA GLU A 302 5.71 3.77 -27.62
C GLU A 302 7.22 4.04 -27.55
N ASN A 303 8.00 3.39 -28.42
CA ASN A 303 9.46 3.50 -28.41
C ASN A 303 9.98 4.87 -28.89
N GLU A 304 9.15 5.64 -29.59
CA GLU A 304 9.41 7.01 -30.04
C GLU A 304 9.74 8.00 -28.90
N ILE A 305 9.49 7.67 -27.62
CA ILE A 305 9.98 8.49 -26.49
C ILE A 305 11.50 8.70 -26.51
N SER A 306 12.25 7.78 -27.13
CA SER A 306 13.71 7.81 -27.25
C SER A 306 14.27 9.05 -27.96
N VAL A 307 13.42 9.75 -28.73
CA VAL A 307 13.75 11.01 -29.43
C VAL A 307 13.99 12.18 -28.48
N PHE A 308 13.43 12.15 -27.27
CA PHE A 308 13.52 13.25 -26.31
C PHE A 308 14.84 13.23 -25.54
N GLU A 309 15.99 13.30 -26.22
CA GLU A 309 17.33 13.19 -25.60
C GLU A 309 17.57 14.19 -24.46
N SER A 310 16.87 15.34 -24.46
CA SER A 310 16.94 16.39 -23.43
C SER A 310 15.92 16.23 -22.28
N LEU A 311 15.10 15.17 -22.28
CA LEU A 311 14.06 14.95 -21.28
C LEU A 311 14.68 14.73 -19.89
N GLU A 312 14.28 15.55 -18.93
CA GLU A 312 14.65 15.45 -17.52
C GLU A 312 13.52 14.87 -16.66
N LEU A 313 12.26 15.01 -17.10
CA LEU A 313 11.08 14.56 -16.35
C LEU A 313 10.01 13.99 -17.27
N ILE A 314 9.50 12.81 -16.92
CA ILE A 314 8.21 12.31 -17.43
C ILE A 314 7.32 11.91 -16.25
N MET A 315 6.12 12.50 -16.21
CA MET A 315 5.07 12.24 -15.24
C MET A 315 3.76 11.96 -15.98
N ILE A 316 3.33 10.70 -15.99
CA ILE A 316 2.06 10.26 -16.60
C ILE A 316 1.23 9.43 -15.62
N GLY A 317 1.43 9.65 -14.32
CA GLY A 317 0.74 8.93 -13.25
C GLY A 317 -0.78 9.17 -13.23
N ASN A 318 -1.51 8.32 -12.51
CA ASN A 318 -2.97 8.40 -12.35
C ASN A 318 -3.73 8.40 -13.69
N ASN A 319 -3.42 7.41 -14.53
CA ASN A 319 -3.99 7.24 -15.87
C ASN A 319 -4.37 5.76 -16.11
N THR A 320 -4.64 5.39 -17.36
CA THR A 320 -4.95 4.01 -17.77
C THR A 320 -4.05 3.52 -18.90
N VAL A 321 -2.81 4.03 -18.96
CA VAL A 321 -1.80 3.54 -19.89
C VAL A 321 -1.39 2.12 -19.48
N GLY A 322 -1.12 1.27 -20.46
CA GLY A 322 -0.73 -0.12 -20.27
C GLY A 322 0.41 -0.52 -21.21
N GLY A 323 0.47 -1.82 -21.54
CA GLY A 323 1.60 -2.38 -22.27
C GLY A 323 2.80 -2.63 -21.36
N THR A 324 4.01 -2.39 -21.85
CA THR A 324 5.27 -2.51 -21.11
C THR A 324 6.00 -1.17 -21.12
N ILE A 325 6.96 -0.97 -20.22
CA ILE A 325 7.91 0.14 -20.34
C ILE A 325 8.72 -0.06 -21.63
N PRO A 326 8.77 0.91 -22.56
CA PRO A 326 9.46 0.75 -23.85
C PRO A 326 10.98 0.78 -23.67
N ALA A 327 11.70 -0.02 -24.48
CA ALA A 327 13.16 -0.12 -24.43
C ALA A 327 13.86 1.24 -24.69
N GLY A 328 13.22 2.12 -25.46
CA GLY A 328 13.67 3.49 -25.73
C GLY A 328 13.84 4.36 -24.48
N LEU A 329 13.29 3.98 -23.32
CA LEU A 329 13.62 4.63 -22.04
C LEU A 329 15.15 4.66 -21.80
N SER A 330 15.87 3.61 -22.19
CA SER A 330 17.32 3.47 -22.03
C SER A 330 18.17 4.49 -22.81
N SER A 331 17.60 5.33 -23.69
CA SER A 331 18.34 6.41 -24.38
C SER A 331 18.33 7.74 -23.61
N LEU A 332 17.44 7.91 -22.63
CA LEU A 332 17.13 9.20 -22.01
C LEU A 332 18.15 9.60 -20.93
N SER A 333 19.42 9.75 -21.31
CA SER A 333 20.55 10.00 -20.39
C SER A 333 20.47 11.29 -19.56
N ASN A 334 19.51 12.19 -19.85
CA ASN A 334 19.22 13.38 -19.07
C ASN A 334 18.11 13.19 -18.02
N LEU A 335 17.39 12.06 -18.04
CA LEU A 335 16.21 11.80 -17.21
C LEU A 335 16.56 11.75 -15.73
N LYS A 336 15.80 12.50 -14.92
CA LYS A 336 15.93 12.61 -13.45
C LYS A 336 14.73 11.99 -12.74
N VAL A 337 13.53 12.14 -13.31
CA VAL A 337 12.27 11.63 -12.77
C VAL A 337 11.53 10.83 -13.83
N PHE A 338 11.24 9.56 -13.52
CA PHE A 338 10.35 8.70 -14.28
C PHE A 338 9.19 8.29 -13.38
N ASP A 339 8.00 8.84 -13.65
CA ASP A 339 6.78 8.59 -12.88
C ASP A 339 5.64 8.13 -13.80
N ILE A 340 5.21 6.88 -13.59
CA ILE A 340 4.11 6.22 -14.29
C ILE A 340 3.14 5.56 -13.31
N GLU A 341 3.10 6.02 -12.05
CA GLU A 341 2.31 5.36 -10.99
C GLU A 341 0.81 5.34 -11.28
N ILE A 342 0.07 4.40 -10.69
CA ILE A 342 -1.39 4.33 -10.81
C ILE A 342 -1.81 4.25 -12.29
N ASN A 343 -1.43 3.16 -12.93
CA ASN A 343 -1.69 2.86 -14.35
C ASN A 343 -1.96 1.35 -14.52
N THR A 344 -1.85 0.82 -15.74
CA THR A 344 -2.06 -0.60 -16.07
C THR A 344 -0.86 -1.25 -16.78
N PHE A 345 0.33 -0.67 -16.64
CA PHE A 345 1.56 -1.22 -17.22
C PHE A 345 1.87 -2.61 -16.65
N SER A 346 2.58 -3.42 -17.44
CA SER A 346 2.82 -4.84 -17.20
C SER A 346 4.21 -5.26 -17.70
N GLY A 347 4.57 -6.53 -17.51
CA GLY A 347 5.92 -7.03 -17.80
C GLY A 347 6.90 -6.70 -16.67
N PRO A 348 8.21 -6.62 -16.93
CA PRO A 348 9.20 -6.27 -15.90
C PRO A 348 9.07 -4.81 -15.44
N ALA A 349 9.06 -4.58 -14.12
CA ALA A 349 9.10 -3.21 -13.56
C ALA A 349 10.45 -2.50 -13.82
N ILE A 350 11.54 -3.26 -13.91
CA ILE A 350 12.89 -2.75 -14.14
C ILE A 350 13.34 -3.23 -15.53
N VAL A 351 13.59 -2.28 -16.43
CA VAL A 351 14.15 -2.52 -17.78
C VAL A 351 15.67 -2.31 -17.78
N ASP A 352 16.27 -2.12 -18.96
CA ASP A 352 17.64 -1.60 -19.05
C ASP A 352 17.65 -0.10 -18.70
N LEU A 353 18.34 0.25 -17.62
CA LEU A 353 18.48 1.62 -17.12
C LEU A 353 19.94 2.11 -17.20
N SER A 354 20.83 1.36 -17.87
CA SER A 354 22.30 1.52 -17.78
C SER A 354 22.84 2.88 -18.24
N ASN A 355 22.12 3.61 -19.09
CA ASN A 355 22.51 4.96 -19.52
C ASN A 355 21.85 6.10 -18.72
N LEU A 356 20.93 5.79 -17.79
CA LEU A 356 20.15 6.77 -17.02
C LEU A 356 20.94 7.36 -15.84
N ASN A 357 22.15 7.85 -16.14
CA ASN A 357 23.17 8.32 -15.20
C ASN A 357 22.81 9.61 -14.43
N LYS A 358 21.56 10.08 -14.53
CA LYS A 358 21.00 11.22 -13.78
C LYS A 358 19.68 10.91 -13.09
N LEU A 359 19.18 9.67 -13.20
CA LEU A 359 17.88 9.29 -12.66
C LEU A 359 17.96 9.25 -11.13
N GLU A 360 17.16 10.11 -10.49
CA GLU A 360 17.09 10.27 -9.03
C GLU A 360 15.79 9.66 -8.47
N SER A 361 14.71 9.63 -9.25
CA SER A 361 13.42 9.08 -8.83
C SER A 361 12.81 8.17 -9.90
N TYR A 362 12.52 6.93 -9.51
CA TYR A 362 11.89 5.91 -10.35
C TYR A 362 10.63 5.38 -9.67
N ARG A 363 9.47 5.79 -10.18
CA ARG A 363 8.16 5.59 -9.56
C ARG A 363 7.23 4.87 -10.53
N VAL A 364 6.98 3.60 -10.25
CA VAL A 364 6.17 2.71 -11.09
C VAL A 364 5.15 1.89 -10.28
N SER A 365 4.84 2.31 -9.05
CA SER A 365 3.90 1.63 -8.16
C SER A 365 2.47 1.63 -8.71
N PHE A 366 1.59 0.80 -8.13
CA PHE A 366 0.16 0.72 -8.51
C PHE A 366 -0.02 0.41 -10.00
N ASN A 367 0.58 -0.69 -10.44
CA ASN A 367 0.56 -1.17 -11.82
C ASN A 367 0.34 -2.70 -11.82
N ARG A 368 0.68 -3.39 -12.92
CA ARG A 368 0.57 -4.85 -13.09
C ARG A 368 1.92 -5.46 -13.51
N PHE A 369 3.02 -4.85 -13.10
CA PHE A 369 4.36 -5.39 -13.33
C PHE A 369 4.54 -6.71 -12.58
N GLY A 370 5.33 -7.62 -13.15
CA GLY A 370 5.66 -8.91 -12.56
C GLY A 370 7.08 -9.33 -12.90
N GLY A 371 7.42 -10.58 -12.57
CA GLY A 371 8.82 -11.04 -12.57
C GLY A 371 9.58 -10.46 -11.37
N THR A 372 10.91 -10.53 -11.43
CA THR A 372 11.77 -10.20 -10.29
C THR A 372 12.29 -8.76 -10.32
N ILE A 373 12.70 -8.24 -9.16
CA ILE A 373 13.53 -7.02 -9.08
C ILE A 373 14.89 -7.31 -9.74
N SER A 374 15.12 -6.75 -10.93
CA SER A 374 16.34 -6.96 -11.73
C SER A 374 17.57 -6.32 -11.08
N GLU A 375 18.73 -6.97 -11.17
CA GLU A 375 20.01 -6.37 -10.74
C GLU A 375 20.42 -5.14 -11.55
N SER A 376 19.85 -4.93 -12.76
CA SER A 376 20.08 -3.74 -13.58
C SER A 376 19.61 -2.43 -12.91
N ILE A 377 18.77 -2.50 -11.87
CA ILE A 377 18.46 -1.31 -11.06
C ILE A 377 19.74 -0.71 -10.44
N THR A 378 20.78 -1.54 -10.23
CA THR A 378 22.02 -1.13 -9.58
C THR A 378 23.00 -0.36 -10.47
N ASP A 379 22.71 -0.27 -11.77
CA ASP A 379 23.46 0.58 -12.69
C ASP A 379 23.15 2.07 -12.45
N VAL A 380 21.95 2.38 -11.95
CA VAL A 380 21.49 3.74 -11.60
C VAL A 380 21.95 4.15 -10.20
N SER A 381 23.27 4.29 -10.01
CA SER A 381 23.84 4.68 -8.71
C SER A 381 23.43 6.07 -8.20
N THR A 382 22.80 6.90 -9.03
CA THR A 382 22.22 8.22 -8.66
C THR A 382 20.86 8.14 -7.96
N LEU A 383 20.21 6.96 -7.96
CA LEU A 383 18.83 6.82 -7.51
C LEU A 383 18.68 7.14 -6.01
N ARG A 384 17.70 7.99 -5.67
CA ARG A 384 17.28 8.37 -4.32
C ARG A 384 15.95 7.75 -3.91
N GLU A 385 15.04 7.58 -4.87
CA GLU A 385 13.70 7.04 -4.66
C GLU A 385 13.44 5.86 -5.61
N LEU A 386 13.06 4.72 -5.04
CA LEU A 386 12.63 3.54 -5.78
C LEU A 386 11.25 3.09 -5.27
N TRP A 387 10.20 3.42 -6.03
CA TRP A 387 8.82 3.10 -5.68
C TRP A 387 8.26 2.09 -6.70
N ILE A 388 8.20 0.81 -6.30
CA ILE A 388 7.73 -0.31 -7.15
C ILE A 388 6.68 -1.17 -6.42
N SER A 389 5.89 -0.53 -5.55
CA SER A 389 4.86 -1.16 -4.70
C SER A 389 3.56 -1.43 -5.45
N ASP A 390 2.62 -2.16 -4.87
CA ASP A 390 1.32 -2.48 -5.51
C ASP A 390 1.48 -3.02 -6.94
N ASN A 391 2.19 -4.15 -7.03
CA ASN A 391 2.48 -4.85 -8.26
C ASN A 391 2.47 -6.37 -7.99
N LEU A 392 2.88 -7.17 -8.98
CA LEU A 392 2.94 -8.64 -8.92
C LEU A 392 4.40 -9.14 -8.91
N LEU A 393 5.32 -8.38 -8.30
CA LEU A 393 6.75 -8.72 -8.29
C LEU A 393 7.02 -9.92 -7.40
N GLU A 394 7.79 -10.87 -7.92
CA GLU A 394 8.13 -12.14 -7.30
C GLU A 394 9.65 -12.30 -7.05
N GLY A 395 10.04 -13.41 -6.42
CA GLY A 395 11.43 -13.65 -6.05
C GLY A 395 11.87 -12.84 -4.84
N SER A 396 13.19 -12.74 -4.64
CA SER A 396 13.78 -12.07 -3.47
C SER A 396 14.23 -10.64 -3.78
N ILE A 397 14.27 -9.80 -2.74
CA ILE A 397 15.02 -8.53 -2.78
C ILE A 397 16.50 -8.86 -3.03
N PRO A 398 17.12 -8.40 -4.12
CA PRO A 398 18.47 -8.82 -4.47
C PRO A 398 19.51 -8.14 -3.57
N ASN A 399 20.51 -8.89 -3.10
CA ASN A 399 21.64 -8.36 -2.31
C ASN A 399 22.35 -7.17 -2.99
N SER A 400 22.34 -7.14 -4.32
CA SER A 400 22.93 -6.06 -5.12
C SER A 400 22.29 -4.69 -4.85
N ILE A 401 21.08 -4.62 -4.26
CA ILE A 401 20.40 -3.37 -3.86
C ILE A 401 21.30 -2.44 -3.04
N GLY A 402 22.19 -2.99 -2.20
CA GLY A 402 23.14 -2.21 -1.38
C GLY A 402 24.18 -1.40 -2.16
N LYS A 403 24.26 -1.56 -3.49
CA LYS A 403 25.05 -0.66 -4.36
C LYS A 403 24.43 0.73 -4.52
N LEU A 404 23.12 0.87 -4.30
CA LEU A 404 22.37 2.13 -4.43
C LEU A 404 22.62 3.05 -3.22
N THR A 405 23.87 3.40 -2.97
CA THR A 405 24.30 4.14 -1.76
C THR A 405 23.69 5.54 -1.60
N ASN A 406 23.07 6.11 -2.65
CA ASN A 406 22.30 7.35 -2.60
C ASN A 406 20.80 7.15 -2.28
N LEU A 407 20.33 5.90 -2.15
CA LEU A 407 18.91 5.59 -1.96
C LEU A 407 18.46 6.01 -0.55
N GLU A 408 17.42 6.83 -0.52
CA GLU A 408 16.79 7.40 0.67
C GLU A 408 15.41 6.78 0.92
N THR A 409 14.69 6.40 -0.13
CA THR A 409 13.33 5.87 -0.06
C THR A 409 13.18 4.60 -0.88
N LEU A 410 12.80 3.49 -0.21
CA LEU A 410 12.59 2.19 -0.83
C LEU A 410 11.21 1.63 -0.47
N TYR A 411 10.31 1.61 -1.45
CA TYR A 411 8.95 1.09 -1.31
C TYR A 411 8.76 -0.17 -2.19
N LEU A 412 8.65 -1.34 -1.55
CA LEU A 412 8.42 -2.65 -2.18
C LEU A 412 7.12 -3.34 -1.68
N TYR A 413 6.26 -2.61 -0.97
CA TYR A 413 5.09 -3.17 -0.31
C TYR A 413 4.00 -3.65 -1.28
N ARG A 414 3.09 -4.51 -0.81
CA ARG A 414 1.99 -5.10 -1.61
C ARG A 414 2.50 -5.70 -2.94
N ASN A 415 3.43 -6.64 -2.81
CA ASN A 415 3.94 -7.49 -3.89
C ASN A 415 3.90 -8.97 -3.43
N VAL A 416 4.51 -9.88 -4.18
CA VAL A 416 4.61 -11.31 -3.82
C VAL A 416 6.08 -11.71 -3.55
N LEU A 417 6.87 -10.79 -2.98
CA LEU A 417 8.29 -11.01 -2.70
C LEU A 417 8.49 -12.04 -1.58
N VAL A 418 9.51 -12.88 -1.73
CA VAL A 418 9.86 -14.00 -0.86
C VAL A 418 11.33 -13.92 -0.39
N GLY A 419 11.76 -14.85 0.45
CA GLY A 419 13.14 -14.89 0.94
C GLY A 419 13.37 -13.92 2.10
N THR A 420 14.61 -13.48 2.31
CA THR A 420 15.01 -12.66 3.46
C THR A 420 15.30 -11.21 3.07
N ILE A 421 15.15 -10.28 4.00
CA ILE A 421 15.70 -8.92 3.85
C ILE A 421 17.25 -9.04 3.77
N PRO A 422 17.90 -8.58 2.68
CA PRO A 422 19.35 -8.70 2.53
C PRO A 422 20.10 -7.83 3.55
N THR A 423 21.28 -8.28 3.98
CA THR A 423 22.11 -7.54 4.94
C THR A 423 22.68 -6.25 4.33
N GLU A 424 22.80 -6.21 3.02
CA GLU A 424 23.29 -5.11 2.20
C GLU A 424 22.36 -3.88 2.23
N ILE A 425 21.13 -4.00 2.76
CA ILE A 425 20.28 -2.83 3.08
C ILE A 425 20.93 -1.90 4.12
N GLY A 426 21.86 -2.38 4.95
CA GLY A 426 22.63 -1.52 5.85
C GLY A 426 23.68 -0.62 5.17
N LEU A 427 23.98 -0.86 3.89
CA LEU A 427 24.92 -0.03 3.10
C LEU A 427 24.26 1.21 2.49
N LEU A 428 22.93 1.32 2.62
CA LEU A 428 22.12 2.42 2.11
C LEU A 428 22.11 3.60 3.09
N ASN A 429 21.42 4.68 2.71
CA ASN A 429 21.19 5.85 3.56
C ASN A 429 19.69 6.11 3.72
N LEU A 430 18.92 5.06 3.99
CA LEU A 430 17.46 5.09 3.99
C LEU A 430 16.90 6.00 5.09
N LYS A 431 15.94 6.83 4.68
CA LYS A 431 14.97 7.52 5.52
C LYS A 431 13.68 6.73 5.61
N GLU A 432 13.30 6.03 4.55
CA GLU A 432 12.02 5.33 4.50
C GLU A 432 12.17 3.94 3.87
N LEU A 433 11.74 2.92 4.60
CA LEU A 433 11.71 1.54 4.13
C LEU A 433 10.32 0.93 4.38
N GLN A 434 9.63 0.60 3.29
CA GLN A 434 8.31 -0.02 3.34
C GLN A 434 8.30 -1.33 2.54
N LEU A 435 8.21 -2.45 3.26
CA LEU A 435 8.23 -3.82 2.74
C LEU A 435 6.95 -4.60 3.09
N PHE A 436 5.95 -3.92 3.65
CA PHE A 436 4.75 -4.54 4.21
C PHE A 436 3.90 -5.29 3.16
N GLN A 437 3.07 -6.23 3.62
CA GLN A 437 2.24 -7.08 2.73
C GLN A 437 3.06 -7.77 1.63
N ASN A 438 3.98 -8.62 2.05
CA ASN A 438 4.77 -9.52 1.21
C ASN A 438 4.88 -10.90 1.91
N PHE A 439 5.69 -11.81 1.36
CA PHE A 439 6.00 -13.12 1.95
C PHE A 439 7.45 -13.19 2.43
N LEU A 440 8.00 -12.09 2.97
CA LEU A 440 9.37 -12.05 3.48
C LEU A 440 9.51 -12.86 4.76
N THR A 441 10.65 -13.52 4.93
CA THR A 441 10.95 -14.54 5.94
C THR A 441 12.31 -14.28 6.60
N GLY A 442 12.73 -15.15 7.53
CA GLY A 442 14.01 -15.04 8.21
C GLY A 442 13.97 -14.03 9.36
N THR A 443 15.10 -13.43 9.69
CA THR A 443 15.23 -12.44 10.78
C THR A 443 15.51 -11.05 10.22
N LEU A 444 15.11 -10.00 10.95
CA LEU A 444 15.52 -8.63 10.66
C LEU A 444 17.07 -8.52 10.74
N PRO A 445 17.79 -8.18 9.66
CA PRO A 445 19.25 -8.19 9.67
C PRO A 445 19.83 -7.04 10.51
N GLU A 446 20.80 -7.33 11.36
CA GLU A 446 21.51 -6.36 12.22
C GLU A 446 22.04 -5.12 11.48
N GLN A 447 22.33 -5.25 10.20
CA GLN A 447 22.83 -4.19 9.34
C GLN A 447 21.76 -3.11 9.09
N ILE A 448 20.45 -3.41 9.16
CA ILE A 448 19.39 -2.41 8.92
C ILE A 448 19.51 -1.21 9.85
N PHE A 449 19.94 -1.44 11.10
CA PHE A 449 20.13 -0.44 12.15
C PHE A 449 21.34 0.49 11.89
N GLN A 450 22.00 0.38 10.73
CA GLN A 450 22.99 1.36 10.26
C GLN A 450 22.32 2.56 9.57
N ASN A 451 21.09 2.41 9.06
CA ASN A 451 20.27 3.47 8.49
C ASN A 451 19.65 4.37 9.59
N THR A 452 20.48 5.03 10.39
CA THR A 452 20.05 5.85 11.55
C THR A 452 19.19 7.08 11.18
N ALA A 453 19.09 7.39 9.88
CA ALA A 453 18.18 8.39 9.32
C ALA A 453 16.74 7.89 9.10
N LEU A 454 16.45 6.59 9.31
CA LEU A 454 15.12 6.02 9.14
C LEU A 454 14.08 6.76 10.00
N THR A 455 13.10 7.38 9.34
CA THR A 455 11.87 7.92 9.91
C THR A 455 10.74 6.89 9.84
N TRP A 456 10.66 6.10 8.76
CA TRP A 456 9.65 5.07 8.55
C TRP A 456 10.27 3.68 8.33
N LEU A 457 9.86 2.72 9.15
CA LEU A 457 10.21 1.30 9.00
C LEU A 457 8.93 0.45 9.11
N ARG A 458 8.39 0.05 7.96
CA ARG A 458 7.17 -0.75 7.84
C ARG A 458 7.47 -2.12 7.24
N LEU A 459 7.30 -3.15 8.05
CA LEU A 459 7.50 -4.56 7.74
C LEU A 459 6.22 -5.38 7.99
N ASP A 460 5.11 -4.71 8.28
CA ASP A 460 3.84 -5.32 8.67
C ASP A 460 3.32 -6.34 7.65
N ARG A 461 2.57 -7.36 8.10
CA ARG A 461 2.02 -8.43 7.24
C ARG A 461 3.08 -9.14 6.39
N ASN A 462 4.01 -9.81 7.08
CA ASN A 462 5.04 -10.66 6.48
C ASN A 462 5.17 -11.96 7.31
N GLN A 463 6.24 -12.73 7.08
CA GLN A 463 6.58 -13.94 7.84
C GLN A 463 7.92 -13.79 8.57
N ILE A 464 8.36 -12.55 8.85
CA ILE A 464 9.62 -12.24 9.52
C ILE A 464 9.56 -12.73 10.97
N SER A 465 10.68 -13.23 11.48
CA SER A 465 10.77 -14.03 12.70
C SER A 465 12.01 -13.68 13.53
N GLY A 466 12.13 -14.29 14.71
CA GLY A 466 13.27 -14.09 15.60
C GLY A 466 13.12 -12.86 16.50
N PRO A 467 14.13 -12.57 17.33
CA PRO A 467 14.08 -11.46 18.28
C PRO A 467 14.33 -10.10 17.63
N LEU A 468 13.72 -9.06 18.19
CA LEU A 468 14.08 -7.68 17.90
C LEU A 468 15.39 -7.32 18.62
N SER A 469 16.38 -6.83 17.86
CA SER A 469 17.72 -6.52 18.39
C SER A 469 17.75 -5.29 19.29
N GLU A 470 18.66 -5.27 20.27
CA GLU A 470 19.02 -4.06 21.03
C GLU A 470 19.61 -2.93 20.18
N ARG A 471 19.91 -3.19 18.89
CA ARG A 471 20.30 -2.14 17.95
C ARG A 471 19.13 -1.33 17.39
N ILE A 472 17.87 -1.70 17.65
CA ILE A 472 16.72 -0.89 17.23
C ILE A 472 16.79 0.53 17.79
N GLY A 473 17.28 0.71 19.03
CA GLY A 473 17.45 2.03 19.65
C GLY A 473 18.54 2.91 19.03
N ASP A 474 19.29 2.42 18.03
CA ASP A 474 20.16 3.25 17.18
C ASP A 474 19.34 4.09 16.18
N LEU A 475 18.10 3.67 15.85
CA LEU A 475 17.19 4.36 14.94
C LEU A 475 16.45 5.53 15.61
N VAL A 476 17.20 6.46 16.21
CA VAL A 476 16.66 7.57 16.99
C VAL A 476 15.74 8.51 16.20
N SER A 477 15.81 8.50 14.86
CA SER A 477 14.97 9.29 13.96
C SER A 477 13.58 8.69 13.71
N LEU A 478 13.32 7.46 14.17
CA LEU A 478 12.16 6.67 13.79
C LEU A 478 10.85 7.21 14.39
N GLY A 479 9.89 7.49 13.51
CA GLY A 479 8.57 8.04 13.83
C GLY A 479 7.40 7.08 13.54
N ASP A 480 7.50 6.27 12.49
CA ASP A 480 6.51 5.23 12.16
C ASP A 480 7.20 3.86 12.13
N PHE A 481 6.88 3.02 13.13
CA PHE A 481 7.41 1.66 13.26
C PHE A 481 6.28 0.65 13.30
N ARG A 482 6.20 -0.19 12.27
CA ARG A 482 5.19 -1.23 12.12
C ARG A 482 5.82 -2.56 11.76
N ILE A 483 5.66 -3.51 12.64
CA ILE A 483 6.11 -4.91 12.48
C ILE A 483 4.98 -5.89 12.81
N ASP A 484 3.73 -5.40 12.84
CA ASP A 484 2.55 -6.18 13.15
C ASP A 484 2.28 -7.28 12.11
N GLU A 485 1.49 -8.29 12.51
CA GLU A 485 1.13 -9.43 11.68
C GLU A 485 2.38 -10.16 11.12
N ASN A 486 3.24 -10.64 12.02
CA ASN A 486 4.51 -11.33 11.74
C ASN A 486 4.77 -12.46 12.78
N ASN A 487 5.96 -13.06 12.75
CA ASN A 487 6.40 -14.13 13.66
C ASN A 487 7.53 -13.70 14.63
N PHE A 488 7.62 -12.41 14.98
CA PHE A 488 8.64 -11.93 15.93
C PHE A 488 8.44 -12.56 17.32
N LEU A 489 9.54 -12.82 18.01
CA LEU A 489 9.57 -13.54 19.29
C LEU A 489 10.52 -12.89 20.31
N GLY A 490 10.54 -13.42 21.54
CA GLY A 490 11.38 -12.87 22.62
C GLY A 490 10.80 -11.56 23.17
N THR A 491 11.64 -10.73 23.80
CA THR A 491 11.18 -9.52 24.50
C THR A 491 11.41 -8.25 23.68
N LEU A 492 10.63 -7.19 23.93
CA LEU A 492 11.03 -5.86 23.50
C LEU A 492 12.36 -5.44 24.17
N PRO A 493 13.33 -4.92 23.39
CA PRO A 493 14.68 -4.61 23.88
C PRO A 493 14.71 -3.41 24.84
N ALA A 494 15.75 -3.31 25.66
CA ALA A 494 15.96 -2.22 26.62
C ALA A 494 16.08 -0.85 25.92
N SER A 495 16.85 -0.84 24.84
CA SER A 495 17.12 0.29 23.94
C SER A 495 15.89 0.85 23.23
N PHE A 496 14.74 0.16 23.25
CA PHE A 496 13.52 0.60 22.54
C PHE A 496 13.02 1.97 23.02
N ILE A 497 13.29 2.33 24.28
CA ILE A 497 12.96 3.65 24.86
C ILE A 497 13.72 4.81 24.18
N ASN A 498 14.82 4.55 23.47
CA ASN A 498 15.62 5.57 22.78
C ASN A 498 14.92 6.14 21.53
N LEU A 499 13.84 5.50 21.06
CA LEU A 499 13.04 5.88 19.89
C LEU A 499 12.16 7.11 20.19
N SER A 500 12.78 8.19 20.66
CA SER A 500 12.13 9.42 21.18
C SER A 500 11.24 10.17 20.18
N ASN A 501 11.37 9.89 18.88
CA ASN A 501 10.57 10.49 17.81
C ASN A 501 9.32 9.69 17.42
N LEU A 502 9.04 8.55 18.06
CA LEU A 502 7.88 7.70 17.71
C LEU A 502 6.56 8.47 17.78
N VAL A 503 5.75 8.28 16.74
CA VAL A 503 4.36 8.75 16.58
C VAL A 503 3.43 7.54 16.45
N VAL A 504 3.85 6.52 15.70
CA VAL A 504 3.11 5.26 15.49
C VAL A 504 3.98 4.07 15.86
N LEU A 505 3.47 3.22 16.74
CA LEU A 505 4.06 1.95 17.17
C LEU A 505 3.07 0.81 16.97
N ARG A 506 3.39 -0.17 16.12
CA ARG A 506 2.61 -1.41 15.98
C ARG A 506 3.50 -2.65 16.06
N VAL A 507 3.21 -3.46 17.08
CA VAL A 507 3.87 -4.75 17.34
C VAL A 507 2.84 -5.87 17.57
N ASN A 508 1.56 -5.60 17.32
CA ASN A 508 0.47 -6.55 17.49
C ASN A 508 0.58 -7.78 16.58
N ASP A 509 -0.15 -8.84 16.91
CA ASP A 509 -0.22 -10.07 16.10
C ASP A 509 1.17 -10.67 15.81
N ASN A 510 1.88 -10.94 16.90
CA ASN A 510 3.23 -11.52 16.95
C ASN A 510 3.33 -12.49 18.14
N SER A 511 4.54 -12.94 18.50
CA SER A 511 4.81 -13.80 19.66
C SER A 511 5.80 -13.14 20.63
N PHE A 512 5.69 -11.83 20.84
CA PHE A 512 6.48 -11.12 21.84
C PHE A 512 6.08 -11.54 23.26
N THR A 513 7.07 -11.64 24.14
CA THR A 513 7.00 -12.19 25.49
C THR A 513 7.65 -11.24 26.50
N GLY A 514 7.55 -11.55 27.79
CA GLY A 514 8.16 -10.74 28.85
C GLY A 514 7.39 -9.44 29.12
N THR A 515 8.03 -8.46 29.74
CA THR A 515 7.38 -7.23 30.19
C THR A 515 7.42 -6.12 29.14
N ILE A 516 6.31 -5.38 29.04
CA ILE A 516 6.33 -4.02 28.48
C ILE A 516 7.09 -3.16 29.50
N ARG A 517 8.14 -2.46 29.07
CA ARG A 517 9.06 -1.75 29.98
C ARG A 517 8.60 -0.32 30.27
N ASN A 518 8.99 0.22 31.44
CA ASN A 518 8.91 1.66 31.71
C ASN A 518 9.78 2.46 30.74
N GLY A 519 9.38 3.71 30.48
CA GLY A 519 10.07 4.63 29.55
C GLY A 519 9.15 5.33 28.54
N PHE A 520 7.83 5.11 28.62
CA PHE A 520 6.83 5.74 27.74
C PHE A 520 6.82 7.27 27.87
N ASP A 521 7.19 7.79 29.04
CA ASP A 521 7.46 9.21 29.33
C ASP A 521 8.51 9.87 28.40
N GLN A 522 9.34 9.08 27.71
CA GLN A 522 10.30 9.58 26.71
C GLN A 522 9.65 9.83 25.34
N TRP A 523 8.49 9.25 25.05
CA TRP A 523 7.83 9.30 23.75
C TRP A 523 6.81 10.44 23.65
N SER A 524 7.32 11.68 23.77
CA SER A 524 6.49 12.90 23.81
C SER A 524 5.63 13.20 22.56
N SER A 525 5.79 12.41 21.49
CA SER A 525 5.07 12.51 20.22
C SER A 525 4.16 11.30 19.91
N LEU A 526 4.16 10.25 20.75
CA LEU A 526 3.45 9.01 20.46
C LEU A 526 1.93 9.23 20.47
N ASP A 527 1.27 8.87 19.39
CA ASP A 527 -0.15 9.10 19.14
C ASP A 527 -0.92 7.76 19.08
N PHE A 528 -0.28 6.73 18.52
CA PHE A 528 -0.84 5.39 18.33
C PHE A 528 0.13 4.30 18.83
N ALA A 529 -0.32 3.42 19.72
CA ALA A 529 0.44 2.27 20.18
C ALA A 529 -0.43 0.99 20.26
N ASP A 530 -0.01 -0.07 19.56
CA ASP A 530 -0.73 -1.35 19.52
C ASP A 530 0.20 -2.55 19.82
N PHE A 531 -0.12 -3.23 20.91
CA PHE A 531 0.57 -4.39 21.47
C PHE A 531 -0.34 -5.64 21.51
N ARG A 532 -1.53 -5.61 20.89
CA ARG A 532 -2.52 -6.69 20.97
C ARG A 532 -2.00 -8.03 20.49
N ASN A 533 -2.67 -9.11 20.88
CA ASN A 533 -2.45 -10.45 20.32
C ASN A 533 -0.97 -10.87 20.40
N ASN A 534 -0.42 -10.87 21.62
CA ASN A 534 0.95 -11.24 21.94
C ASN A 534 0.99 -12.03 23.27
N GLU A 535 2.18 -12.33 23.77
CA GLU A 535 2.42 -13.00 25.06
C GLU A 535 3.07 -12.06 26.10
N PHE A 536 2.80 -10.74 26.02
CA PHE A 536 3.31 -9.78 27.01
C PHE A 536 2.73 -10.09 28.40
N SER A 537 3.56 -9.92 29.44
CA SER A 537 3.29 -10.41 30.79
C SER A 537 3.81 -9.43 31.86
N GLY A 538 3.37 -9.61 33.11
CA GLY A 538 3.69 -8.68 34.19
C GLY A 538 2.83 -7.40 34.15
N SER A 539 3.12 -6.47 35.05
CA SER A 539 2.32 -5.26 35.23
C SER A 539 2.46 -4.24 34.10
N LEU A 540 1.38 -3.50 33.85
CA LEU A 540 1.41 -2.29 33.02
C LEU A 540 2.52 -1.31 33.51
N PRO A 541 3.30 -0.70 32.60
CA PRO A 541 4.33 0.27 32.96
C PRO A 541 3.74 1.46 33.72
N SER A 542 4.42 1.93 34.77
CA SER A 542 3.95 3.08 35.54
C SER A 542 3.94 4.38 34.74
N THR A 543 4.75 4.49 33.69
CA THR A 543 4.81 5.68 32.83
C THR A 543 4.00 5.57 31.53
N ILE A 544 3.23 4.49 31.33
CA ILE A 544 2.47 4.25 30.07
C ILE A 544 1.44 5.35 29.74
N PHE A 545 0.98 6.08 30.75
CA PHE A 545 0.03 7.19 30.64
C PHE A 545 0.65 8.57 30.91
N ASP A 546 1.98 8.66 31.01
CA ASP A 546 2.67 9.95 31.13
C ASP A 546 3.03 10.53 29.74
N ILE A 547 2.35 10.05 28.68
CA ILE A 547 2.45 10.54 27.31
C ILE A 547 1.36 11.59 27.04
N PRO A 548 1.71 12.86 26.74
CA PRO A 548 0.72 13.92 26.55
C PRO A 548 -0.03 13.85 25.21
N THR A 549 0.45 13.03 24.26
CA THR A 549 -0.05 12.92 22.89
C THR A 549 -0.89 11.68 22.61
N ILE A 550 -0.81 10.63 23.44
CA ILE A 550 -1.38 9.31 23.13
C ILE A 550 -2.90 9.40 22.94
N ARG A 551 -3.38 8.92 21.79
CA ARG A 551 -4.80 8.82 21.45
C ARG A 551 -5.30 7.40 21.54
N ILE A 552 -4.51 6.45 21.06
CA ILE A 552 -4.92 5.06 20.90
C ILE A 552 -3.89 4.16 21.57
N LEU A 553 -4.30 3.42 22.60
CA LEU A 553 -3.47 2.47 23.31
C LEU A 553 -4.18 1.11 23.41
N TYR A 554 -3.69 0.14 22.64
CA TYR A 554 -4.25 -1.19 22.55
C TYR A 554 -3.31 -2.25 23.14
N LEU A 555 -3.79 -2.97 24.15
CA LEU A 555 -3.03 -3.96 24.93
C LEU A 555 -3.76 -5.31 25.08
N SER A 556 -4.95 -5.45 24.49
CA SER A 556 -5.81 -6.63 24.63
C SER A 556 -5.19 -7.95 24.17
N ASN A 557 -5.70 -9.06 24.71
CA ASN A 557 -5.27 -10.43 24.39
C ASN A 557 -3.75 -10.60 24.59
N ASN A 558 -3.38 -10.51 25.87
CA ASN A 558 -2.02 -10.68 26.38
C ASN A 558 -2.09 -11.42 27.74
N GLN A 559 -0.98 -11.47 28.48
CA GLN A 559 -0.86 -12.06 29.81
C GLN A 559 -0.54 -11.00 30.88
N LEU A 560 -0.91 -9.73 30.66
CA LEU A 560 -0.60 -8.61 31.55
C LEU A 560 -1.33 -8.77 32.90
N ASP A 561 -0.65 -8.46 34.00
CA ASP A 561 -1.15 -8.63 35.37
C ASP A 561 -0.99 -7.35 36.21
N GLY A 562 -1.08 -7.45 37.54
CA GLY A 562 -1.03 -6.29 38.44
C GLY A 562 -2.25 -5.37 38.27
N SER A 563 -2.16 -4.13 38.74
CA SER A 563 -3.26 -3.15 38.70
C SER A 563 -3.12 -2.14 37.57
N ILE A 564 -4.25 -1.60 37.10
CA ILE A 564 -4.26 -0.43 36.21
C ILE A 564 -3.58 0.75 36.93
N PRO A 565 -2.53 1.37 36.35
CA PRO A 565 -1.88 2.55 36.93
C PRO A 565 -2.85 3.72 37.13
N SER A 566 -2.85 4.32 38.32
CA SER A 566 -3.79 5.39 38.68
C SER A 566 -3.53 6.73 37.97
N ASN A 567 -2.46 6.84 37.17
CA ASN A 567 -2.15 8.01 36.36
C ASN A 567 -2.79 7.99 34.96
N TYR A 568 -3.67 7.03 34.64
CA TYR A 568 -4.27 6.98 33.29
C TYR A 568 -5.07 8.22 32.88
N GLY A 569 -5.61 8.97 33.86
CA GLY A 569 -6.19 10.30 33.64
C GLY A 569 -5.21 11.40 33.16
N ASN A 570 -3.90 11.15 33.19
CA ASN A 570 -2.87 12.10 32.76
C ASN A 570 -2.71 12.21 31.24
N SER A 571 -3.30 11.29 30.45
CA SER A 571 -3.27 11.32 28.99
C SER A 571 -4.49 12.10 28.43
N PRO A 572 -4.42 13.42 28.20
CA PRO A 572 -5.61 14.24 27.94
C PRO A 572 -6.27 13.98 26.58
N LYS A 573 -5.53 13.37 25.64
CA LYS A 573 -5.99 13.01 24.30
C LYS A 573 -6.42 11.55 24.16
N LEU A 574 -6.33 10.75 25.23
CA LEU A 574 -6.62 9.33 25.18
C LEU A 574 -8.08 9.14 24.78
N ARG A 575 -8.26 8.52 23.61
CA ARG A 575 -9.55 8.26 22.98
C ARG A 575 -9.94 6.79 23.15
N ASP A 576 -9.01 5.89 22.88
CA ASP A 576 -9.27 4.44 22.90
C ASP A 576 -8.26 3.77 23.82
N LEU A 577 -8.74 3.06 24.84
CA LEU A 577 -7.94 2.28 25.77
C LEU A 577 -8.47 0.85 25.86
N PHE A 578 -7.78 -0.09 25.22
CA PHE A 578 -8.20 -1.50 25.20
C PHE A 578 -7.27 -2.34 26.08
N LEU A 579 -7.81 -2.87 27.17
CA LEU A 579 -7.13 -3.74 28.15
C LEU A 579 -7.73 -5.15 28.22
N SER A 580 -8.76 -5.45 27.42
CA SER A 580 -9.53 -6.70 27.44
C SER A 580 -8.68 -7.97 27.29
N GLU A 581 -9.18 -9.11 27.76
CA GLU A 581 -8.51 -10.41 27.59
C GLU A 581 -7.07 -10.41 28.16
N ASN A 582 -6.95 -10.09 29.46
CA ASN A 582 -5.71 -10.05 30.21
C ASN A 582 -5.90 -10.65 31.62
N ARG A 583 -4.96 -10.45 32.53
CA ARG A 583 -4.99 -10.90 33.93
C ARG A 583 -4.89 -9.73 34.92
N LEU A 584 -5.33 -8.54 34.53
CA LEU A 584 -5.28 -7.33 35.38
C LEU A 584 -6.16 -7.52 36.62
N THR A 585 -5.69 -7.05 37.77
CA THR A 585 -6.26 -7.25 39.11
C THR A 585 -6.47 -5.91 39.83
N GLY A 586 -7.13 -5.94 40.99
CA GLY A 586 -7.44 -4.73 41.74
C GLY A 586 -8.63 -3.98 41.15
N THR A 587 -8.77 -2.69 41.46
CA THR A 587 -9.91 -1.86 41.05
C THR A 587 -9.57 -1.02 39.81
N VAL A 588 -10.58 -0.61 39.04
CA VAL A 588 -10.43 0.51 38.11
C VAL A 588 -10.21 1.79 38.94
N PRO A 589 -9.16 2.59 38.73
CA PRO A 589 -8.91 3.79 39.53
C PRO A 589 -9.85 4.95 39.16
N GLU A 590 -10.23 5.77 40.14
CA GLU A 590 -10.95 7.04 39.94
C GLU A 590 -10.11 8.05 39.13
N ILE A 591 -10.78 8.98 38.43
CA ILE A 591 -10.15 10.11 37.73
C ILE A 591 -10.60 11.46 38.31
N GLU A 592 -9.80 12.51 38.09
CA GLU A 592 -10.17 13.88 38.47
C GLU A 592 -11.16 14.50 37.48
N LEU A 593 -12.03 15.39 37.96
CA LEU A 593 -13.03 16.07 37.15
C LEU A 593 -12.38 16.87 36.01
N GLY A 594 -12.70 16.51 34.77
CA GLY A 594 -12.16 17.15 33.56
C GLY A 594 -10.95 16.43 32.94
N GLN A 595 -10.53 15.27 33.48
CA GLN A 595 -9.65 14.34 32.78
C GLN A 595 -10.42 13.50 31.75
N LEU A 596 -9.71 12.91 30.79
CA LEU A 596 -10.23 11.93 29.81
C LEU A 596 -11.46 12.38 29.00
N LEU A 597 -11.59 13.69 28.72
CA LEU A 597 -12.72 14.25 27.96
C LEU A 597 -12.77 13.82 26.48
N GLU A 598 -11.67 13.29 25.92
CA GLU A 598 -11.64 12.69 24.58
C GLU A 598 -11.85 11.16 24.59
N LEU A 599 -11.98 10.52 25.76
CA LEU A 599 -12.13 9.06 25.87
C LEU A 599 -13.49 8.62 25.30
N ASN A 600 -13.46 7.77 24.29
CA ASN A 600 -14.60 7.28 23.53
C ASN A 600 -14.81 5.77 23.71
N GLU A 601 -13.73 5.01 23.83
CA GLU A 601 -13.77 3.55 24.04
C GLU A 601 -12.83 3.12 25.18
N PHE A 602 -13.37 2.43 26.20
CA PHE A 602 -12.60 1.88 27.33
C PHE A 602 -13.02 0.43 27.61
N LEU A 603 -12.18 -0.51 27.21
CA LEU A 603 -12.50 -1.94 27.25
C LEU A 603 -11.63 -2.65 28.30
N VAL A 604 -12.25 -3.17 29.36
CA VAL A 604 -11.59 -3.82 30.51
C VAL A 604 -12.18 -5.20 30.86
N ASP A 605 -13.01 -5.75 29.97
CA ASP A 605 -13.59 -7.09 30.09
C ASP A 605 -12.55 -8.22 30.04
N ASN A 606 -12.97 -9.44 30.38
CA ASN A 606 -12.14 -10.64 30.40
C ASN A 606 -10.81 -10.45 31.15
N ASN A 607 -10.90 -9.97 32.40
CA ASN A 607 -9.77 -9.64 33.27
C ASN A 607 -9.99 -10.19 34.70
N GLU A 608 -9.17 -9.82 35.68
CA GLU A 608 -9.33 -10.20 37.08
C GLU A 608 -9.65 -9.01 38.01
N LEU A 609 -10.09 -7.89 37.42
CA LEU A 609 -10.51 -6.67 38.10
C LEU A 609 -11.70 -6.91 39.04
N VAL A 610 -11.74 -6.16 40.14
CA VAL A 610 -12.74 -6.29 41.21
C VAL A 610 -13.23 -4.92 41.71
N GLY A 611 -14.35 -4.91 42.43
CA GLY A 611 -14.89 -3.72 43.09
C GLY A 611 -16.02 -3.09 42.30
N THR A 612 -16.17 -1.76 42.36
CA THR A 612 -17.19 -1.00 41.63
C THR A 612 -16.51 -0.16 40.55
N MET A 613 -17.17 0.02 39.39
CA MET A 613 -16.73 0.95 38.36
C MET A 613 -16.84 2.40 38.89
N PRO A 614 -15.75 3.19 38.86
CA PRO A 614 -15.72 4.59 39.30
C PRO A 614 -16.87 5.46 38.76
N GLU A 615 -17.54 6.21 39.65
CA GLU A 615 -18.54 7.21 39.23
C GLU A 615 -17.92 8.27 38.31
N SER A 616 -16.65 8.63 38.56
CA SER A 616 -15.89 9.54 37.72
C SER A 616 -15.72 9.05 36.27
N ILE A 617 -15.67 7.73 36.04
CA ILE A 617 -15.64 7.12 34.70
C ILE A 617 -17.05 6.98 34.12
N CYS A 618 -18.04 6.56 34.91
CA CYS A 618 -19.44 6.52 34.46
C CYS A 618 -19.92 7.90 33.96
N ASN A 619 -19.49 8.98 34.61
CA ASN A 619 -19.83 10.37 34.24
C ASN A 619 -19.29 10.80 32.88
N LEU A 620 -18.21 10.19 32.35
CA LEU A 620 -17.73 10.48 30.98
C LEU A 620 -18.74 10.08 29.89
N ARG A 621 -19.76 9.29 30.22
CA ARG A 621 -20.84 8.89 29.31
C ARG A 621 -22.00 9.89 29.28
N ILE A 622 -22.03 10.86 30.19
CA ILE A 622 -23.11 11.84 30.31
C ILE A 622 -22.83 12.99 29.33
N GLU A 623 -23.84 13.37 28.54
CA GLU A 623 -23.73 14.45 27.55
C GLU A 623 -23.24 15.75 28.22
N GLY A 624 -22.12 16.28 27.70
CA GLY A 624 -21.47 17.49 28.23
C GLY A 624 -20.50 17.26 29.39
N GLN A 625 -20.30 16.01 29.83
CA GLN A 625 -19.26 15.62 30.80
C GLN A 625 -18.14 14.77 30.19
N GLY A 626 -18.41 14.06 29.09
CA GLY A 626 -17.41 13.36 28.27
C GLY A 626 -18.00 12.88 26.95
N ILE A 627 -17.31 11.95 26.27
CA ILE A 627 -17.75 11.31 25.01
C ILE A 627 -17.61 9.78 25.03
N LEU A 628 -17.62 9.17 26.22
CA LEU A 628 -17.39 7.73 26.39
C LEU A 628 -18.60 6.94 25.88
N GLU A 629 -18.49 6.42 24.67
CA GLU A 629 -19.51 5.63 24.00
C GLU A 629 -19.47 4.19 24.51
N ASP A 630 -18.31 3.53 24.45
CA ASP A 630 -18.15 2.14 24.86
C ASP A 630 -17.36 1.95 26.17
N LEU A 631 -18.00 1.28 27.13
CA LEU A 631 -17.41 0.90 28.41
C LEU A 631 -17.72 -0.58 28.70
N TRP A 632 -16.75 -1.45 28.41
CA TRP A 632 -16.93 -2.91 28.46
C TRP A 632 -16.23 -3.50 29.70
N ALA A 633 -16.93 -4.36 30.44
CA ALA A 633 -16.47 -4.85 31.76
C ALA A 633 -16.94 -6.28 32.10
N ASP A 634 -16.23 -6.93 33.04
CA ASP A 634 -16.60 -8.22 33.65
C ASP A 634 -17.76 -8.08 34.69
N CYS A 635 -18.86 -7.46 34.25
CA CYS A 635 -20.07 -7.18 35.03
C CYS A 635 -21.24 -8.11 34.69
N GLY A 636 -22.39 -7.92 35.35
CA GLY A 636 -23.66 -8.57 35.01
C GLY A 636 -24.37 -9.27 36.18
N LEU A 637 -25.52 -9.89 35.88
CA LEU A 637 -26.49 -10.42 36.85
C LEU A 637 -26.09 -11.73 37.57
N THR A 638 -24.80 -11.96 37.81
CA THR A 638 -24.37 -13.03 38.73
C THR A 638 -24.58 -12.56 40.18
N ALA A 639 -24.74 -13.49 41.13
CA ALA A 639 -25.04 -13.13 42.53
C ALA A 639 -23.91 -12.38 43.27
N ASN A 640 -22.71 -12.32 42.65
CA ASN A 640 -21.57 -11.47 42.99
C ASN A 640 -20.77 -11.30 41.67
N PRO A 641 -20.97 -10.23 40.88
CA PRO A 641 -20.05 -9.91 39.79
C PRO A 641 -18.67 -9.57 40.38
N ARG A 642 -17.61 -9.66 39.58
CA ARG A 642 -16.29 -9.20 40.07
C ARG A 642 -16.24 -7.67 40.06
N LEU A 643 -16.70 -7.05 38.97
CA LEU A 643 -16.82 -5.61 38.81
C LEU A 643 -18.30 -5.20 38.77
N GLU A 644 -18.73 -4.41 39.74
CA GLU A 644 -20.09 -3.86 39.86
C GLU A 644 -20.22 -2.56 39.05
N CYS A 645 -21.24 -2.45 38.20
CA CYS A 645 -21.57 -1.23 37.45
C CYS A 645 -22.89 -0.67 37.99
N ASP A 646 -22.84 -0.10 39.21
CA ASP A 646 -24.03 0.18 40.02
C ASP A 646 -24.92 1.31 39.49
N ALA A 647 -24.37 2.24 38.71
CA ALA A 647 -25.17 3.25 38.04
C ALA A 647 -25.88 2.64 36.81
N PRO A 648 -27.22 2.82 36.68
CA PRO A 648 -27.91 2.42 35.46
C PRO A 648 -27.28 3.15 34.28
N GLU A 649 -27.00 2.41 33.21
CA GLU A 649 -26.30 2.93 32.02
C GLU A 649 -24.84 3.38 32.27
N CYS A 650 -24.10 2.81 33.24
CA CYS A 650 -22.64 2.98 33.26
C CYS A 650 -21.93 2.10 32.22
N CYS A 651 -21.81 0.79 32.44
CA CYS A 651 -21.15 -0.12 31.50
C CYS A 651 -22.08 -0.45 30.30
N THR A 652 -21.60 -0.31 29.05
CA THR A 652 -22.40 -0.59 27.84
C THR A 652 -22.49 -2.08 27.54
N ALA A 653 -21.43 -2.83 27.83
CA ALA A 653 -21.39 -4.28 27.68
C ALA A 653 -20.88 -4.96 28.95
N CYS A 654 -21.57 -6.02 29.35
CA CYS A 654 -21.23 -6.83 30.51
C CYS A 654 -20.93 -8.27 30.11
N PHE A 655 -19.72 -8.73 30.44
CA PHE A 655 -19.21 -10.06 30.11
C PHE A 655 -19.23 -10.94 31.37
N PRO A 656 -20.18 -11.90 31.50
CA PRO A 656 -20.29 -12.68 32.72
C PRO A 656 -19.13 -13.68 32.82
N THR A 657 -18.41 -13.62 33.95
CA THR A 657 -17.22 -14.45 34.25
C THR A 657 -17.42 -15.97 34.10
N SER A 658 -18.65 -16.45 34.05
CA SER A 658 -19.03 -17.85 33.80
C SER A 658 -18.86 -18.33 32.35
N LEU A 659 -18.50 -17.46 31.38
CA LEU A 659 -18.36 -17.83 29.96
C LEU A 659 -16.92 -18.14 29.49
N ARG A 660 -15.90 -18.12 30.37
CA ARG A 660 -14.51 -18.50 30.02
C ARG A 660 -14.44 -19.96 29.53
N ARG A 661 -13.86 -20.22 28.35
CA ARG A 661 -13.91 -21.52 27.63
C ARG A 661 -12.61 -21.92 26.92
#